data_AF-A0A2T4VCT2-F1
#
_entry.id   AF-A0A2T4VCT2-F1
#
_cell.length_a   1.000
_cell.length_b   1.000
_cell.length_c   1.000
_cell.angle_alpha   90.00
_cell.angle_beta   90.00
_cell.angle_gamma   90.00
#
_symmetry.space_group_name_H-M   'P 1'
#
loop_
_entity.id
_entity.type
_entity.pdbx_description
1 polymer ?
#
loop_
_entity_poly.entity_id
_entity_poly.type
_entity_poly.pdbx_seq_one_letter_code
_entity_poly.pdbx_strand_id
1 'polypeptide(L)'
;MSSSSTAPLAPESALLRVAPPPEESPLRRAELRLKELLAELEALDTEIDSLGLELERFARAYEDALAPSFETVSRSERLLRRLRNLQDAASALTRRLEQLALPPADPQSSEHAAPDSTSARRAQASKDGTEPSAFADDDKVSDTFAADDDEVSDTFAADDDEVSDTSEEDVLAERENEAVALKRLHRRLARLLHPDLAQSDEERTRLDSLMARVNVAYEAGDRTTLELIAAKVGAGDTTDSLTDEERLAHLERRIRILSTAAHSLRQQRESLRSTATARLHEEASRRAAEGRDYLAETRAEMDEELHGLAQDARARLRQLERAARTLTSLRNKRMSTLAENGKGRKLRAFDPVLESPLVRQGVLRLERQRATPAARELARRLEDTVSQEPWQVSLTLMAFFAEAAGRPPPGLDSSESWAERYELLRELDMPEAPSFDEALTRLPRHLELGMRAMKKEVRFGLQLRDAELLAAVPLALQRADVAERGRSVLSVLGPQEQCKRCGEEVLLQHLLRTRGLDELNGMLCPLCAHVQKSYWLYSRSEGQEALLPHALRLHTVVEQGVRLAGTTVGFQFLPEEREALTAAQLLQRFVDLYLQPYGVELEPVHLRLVQGGKALEAEAPVGRGALTLKLAPEAATSEKQVLELLRSRIERRFRPDATR
;
A
#
# COMPACT_ATOMS: atom_id res chain seq x y z
N MET A 1 103.84 4.57 3.83
CA MET A 1 105.06 5.29 3.42
C MET A 1 105.13 5.27 1.91
N SER A 2 105.18 6.47 1.36
CA SER A 2 105.13 6.83 -0.05
C SER A 2 106.39 6.37 -0.80
N SER A 3 106.23 6.03 -2.08
CA SER A 3 107.15 6.33 -3.21
C SER A 3 106.48 5.83 -4.50
N SER A 4 105.97 6.73 -5.35
CA SER A 4 106.67 7.36 -6.48
C SER A 4 106.45 6.59 -7.79
N SER A 5 105.63 7.14 -8.68
CA SER A 5 105.80 6.97 -10.13
C SER A 5 105.07 8.09 -10.87
N THR A 6 105.84 8.87 -11.62
CA THR A 6 105.38 9.97 -12.47
C THR A 6 105.91 9.73 -13.88
N ALA A 7 105.06 10.04 -14.87
CA ALA A 7 105.26 10.23 -16.31
C ALA A 7 104.79 9.08 -17.24
N PRO A 8 104.35 9.36 -18.49
CA PRO A 8 103.78 10.59 -19.05
C PRO A 8 102.39 10.39 -19.70
N LEU A 9 101.77 11.51 -20.09
CA LEU A 9 100.45 11.64 -20.70
C LEU A 9 100.28 10.84 -22.00
N ALA A 10 99.14 10.17 -22.11
CA ALA A 10 98.67 9.34 -23.21
C ALA A 10 98.13 10.19 -24.39
N PRO A 11 98.06 9.63 -25.62
CA PRO A 11 97.70 10.35 -26.84
C PRO A 11 96.21 10.68 -26.89
N GLU A 12 95.91 11.81 -27.55
CA GLU A 12 94.57 12.28 -27.88
C GLU A 12 93.76 11.18 -28.57
N SER A 13 92.73 10.69 -27.88
CA SER A 13 91.66 9.90 -28.48
C SER A 13 90.81 10.83 -29.34
N ALA A 14 90.86 10.61 -30.65
CA ALA A 14 89.98 11.25 -31.61
C ALA A 14 88.52 10.99 -31.22
N LEU A 15 87.85 12.03 -30.71
CA LEU A 15 86.41 12.06 -30.54
C LEU A 15 85.78 12.06 -31.93
N LEU A 16 85.25 10.90 -32.35
CA LEU A 16 84.25 10.81 -33.41
C LEU A 16 83.08 11.72 -33.01
N ARG A 17 83.03 12.92 -33.57
CA ARG A 17 81.83 13.77 -33.53
C ARG A 17 80.74 13.03 -34.30
N VAL A 18 79.86 12.35 -33.56
CA VAL A 18 78.53 11.99 -34.05
C VAL A 18 77.86 13.31 -34.43
N ALA A 19 77.50 13.47 -35.71
CA ALA A 19 76.77 14.64 -36.16
C ALA A 19 75.49 14.79 -35.31
N PRO A 20 75.13 16.02 -34.88
CA PRO A 20 73.83 16.23 -34.25
C PRO A 20 72.73 15.68 -35.18
N PRO A 21 71.65 15.09 -34.65
CA PRO A 21 70.55 14.63 -35.48
C PRO A 21 70.11 15.80 -36.39
N PRO A 22 69.79 15.55 -37.67
CA PRO A 22 69.41 16.61 -38.59
C PRO A 22 68.23 17.39 -37.99
N GLU A 23 68.35 18.73 -37.93
CA GLU A 23 67.27 19.59 -37.45
C GLU A 23 66.01 19.30 -38.28
N GLU A 24 64.94 18.83 -37.63
CA GLU A 24 63.70 18.50 -38.32
C GLU A 24 63.14 19.74 -39.02
N SER A 25 62.89 19.62 -40.33
CA SER A 25 62.29 20.69 -41.12
C SER A 25 60.96 21.11 -40.49
N PRO A 26 60.63 22.42 -40.49
CA PRO A 26 59.38 22.93 -39.91
C PRO A 26 58.15 22.23 -40.53
N LEU A 27 58.23 21.87 -41.80
CA LEU A 27 57.21 21.10 -42.52
C LEU A 27 57.03 19.70 -41.92
N ARG A 28 58.13 18.98 -41.63
CA ARG A 28 58.07 17.66 -40.99
C ARG A 28 57.49 17.70 -39.58
N ARG A 29 57.80 18.75 -38.82
CA ARG A 29 57.22 18.98 -37.48
C ARG A 29 55.71 19.22 -37.54
N ALA A 30 55.24 20.01 -38.51
CA ALA A 30 53.82 20.25 -38.71
C ALA A 30 53.07 18.97 -39.15
N GLU A 31 53.66 18.14 -40.02
CA GLU A 31 53.10 16.84 -40.41
C GLU A 31 52.94 15.89 -39.21
N LEU A 32 53.98 15.78 -38.38
CA LEU A 32 53.93 14.96 -37.16
C LEU A 32 52.86 15.46 -36.20
N ARG A 33 52.79 16.78 -35.97
CA ARG A 33 51.79 17.37 -35.08
C ARG A 33 50.35 17.13 -35.57
N LEU A 34 50.12 17.21 -36.88
CA LEU A 34 48.82 16.92 -37.47
C LEU A 34 48.44 15.45 -37.25
N LYS A 35 49.37 14.51 -37.47
CA LYS A 35 49.15 13.08 -37.22
C LYS A 35 48.81 12.79 -35.76
N GLU A 36 49.55 13.39 -34.82
CA GLU A 36 49.27 13.28 -33.38
C GLU A 36 47.87 13.80 -33.01
N LEU A 37 47.47 14.96 -33.55
CA LEU A 37 46.16 15.54 -33.28
C LEU A 37 45.01 14.68 -33.82
N LEU A 38 45.17 14.10 -35.01
CA LEU A 38 44.17 13.21 -35.57
C LEU A 38 44.03 11.92 -34.74
N ALA A 39 45.15 11.34 -34.29
CA ALA A 39 45.13 10.20 -33.39
C ALA A 39 44.49 10.53 -32.03
N GLU A 40 44.75 11.72 -31.49
CA GLU A 40 44.11 12.20 -30.26
C GLU A 40 42.60 12.38 -30.42
N LEU A 41 42.14 12.96 -31.54
CA LEU A 41 40.71 13.12 -31.83
C LEU A 41 39.98 11.78 -31.91
N GLU A 42 40.57 10.80 -32.60
CA GLU A 42 40.01 9.45 -32.71
C GLU A 42 39.96 8.72 -31.36
N ALA A 43 41.01 8.89 -30.54
CA ALA A 43 41.04 8.35 -29.19
C ALA A 43 39.97 8.99 -28.30
N LEU A 44 39.80 10.31 -28.36
CA LEU A 44 38.79 11.04 -27.59
C LEU A 44 37.37 10.68 -28.03
N ASP A 45 37.09 10.60 -29.34
CA ASP A 45 35.77 10.17 -29.85
C ASP A 45 35.45 8.74 -29.37
N THR A 46 36.43 7.83 -29.44
CA THR A 46 36.26 6.45 -29.00
C THR A 46 36.00 6.37 -27.50
N GLU A 47 36.76 7.13 -26.69
CA GLU A 47 36.62 7.20 -25.24
C GLU A 47 35.26 7.81 -24.83
N ILE A 48 34.81 8.87 -25.51
CA ILE A 48 33.52 9.52 -25.24
C ILE A 48 32.37 8.58 -25.55
N ASP A 49 32.39 7.94 -26.72
CA ASP A 49 31.33 7.04 -27.13
C ASP A 49 31.33 5.76 -26.25
N SER A 50 32.50 5.21 -25.87
CA SER A 50 32.57 4.04 -24.98
C SER A 50 32.06 4.38 -23.58
N LEU A 51 32.49 5.51 -23.02
CA LEU A 51 32.02 5.99 -21.74
C LEU A 51 30.51 6.24 -21.77
N GLY A 52 30.00 6.86 -22.84
CA GLY A 52 28.55 7.07 -23.01
C GLY A 52 27.75 5.77 -22.93
N LEU A 53 28.17 4.73 -23.65
CA LEU A 53 27.51 3.42 -23.65
C LEU A 53 27.64 2.69 -22.29
N GLU A 54 28.77 2.82 -21.60
CA GLU A 54 28.93 2.28 -20.25
C GLU A 54 27.99 2.97 -19.26
N LEU A 55 27.90 4.29 -19.30
CA LEU A 55 27.02 5.07 -18.43
C LEU A 55 25.54 4.80 -18.71
N GLU A 56 25.16 4.62 -19.98
CA GLU A 56 23.78 4.29 -20.35
C GLU A 56 23.39 2.89 -19.86
N ARG A 57 24.25 1.89 -20.06
CA ARG A 57 24.02 0.53 -19.52
C ARG A 57 23.94 0.54 -18.00
N PHE A 58 24.85 1.26 -17.34
CA PHE A 58 24.82 1.41 -15.89
C PHE A 58 23.55 2.12 -15.40
N ALA A 59 23.12 3.18 -16.07
CA ALA A 59 21.89 3.90 -15.69
C ALA A 59 20.66 2.99 -15.75
N ARG A 60 20.50 2.20 -16.82
CA ARG A 60 19.41 1.21 -16.94
C ARG A 60 19.47 0.18 -15.82
N ALA A 61 20.65 -0.43 -15.60
CA ALA A 61 20.84 -1.40 -14.52
C ALA A 61 20.58 -0.81 -13.13
N TYR A 62 20.97 0.44 -12.89
CA TYR A 62 20.73 1.16 -11.64
C TYR A 62 19.23 1.40 -11.42
N GLU A 63 18.52 1.88 -12.44
CA GLU A 63 17.07 2.11 -12.40
C GLU A 63 16.31 0.81 -12.16
N ASP A 64 16.59 -0.23 -12.92
CA ASP A 64 15.93 -1.55 -12.78
C ASP A 64 16.17 -2.16 -11.40
N ALA A 65 17.39 -2.01 -10.86
CA ALA A 65 17.75 -2.59 -9.58
C ALA A 65 17.17 -1.84 -8.37
N LEU A 66 17.03 -0.51 -8.44
CA LEU A 66 16.76 0.33 -7.26
C LEU A 66 15.45 1.13 -7.31
N ALA A 67 14.83 1.32 -8.48
CA ALA A 67 13.58 2.08 -8.59
C ALA A 67 12.46 1.56 -7.67
N PRO A 68 12.21 0.24 -7.53
CA PRO A 68 11.18 -0.27 -6.61
C PRO A 68 11.44 0.10 -5.15
N SER A 69 12.70 0.06 -4.72
CA SER A 69 13.11 0.44 -3.36
C SER A 69 12.92 1.94 -3.13
N PHE A 70 13.33 2.79 -4.09
CA PHE A 70 13.17 4.25 -3.99
C PHE A 70 11.70 4.66 -3.93
N GLU A 71 10.85 3.99 -4.71
CA GLU A 71 9.43 4.23 -4.68
C GLU A 71 8.83 3.86 -3.32
N THR A 72 9.25 2.73 -2.74
CA THR A 72 8.78 2.27 -1.43
C THR A 72 9.23 3.22 -0.32
N VAL A 73 10.48 3.69 -0.32
CA VAL A 73 10.98 4.72 0.61
C VAL A 73 10.13 5.98 0.49
N SER A 74 9.91 6.46 -0.74
CA SER A 74 9.10 7.65 -1.00
C SER A 74 7.65 7.51 -0.51
N ARG A 75 7.04 6.32 -0.65
CA ARG A 75 5.69 6.02 -0.13
C ARG A 75 5.68 6.04 1.41
N SER A 76 6.68 5.44 2.06
CA SER A 76 6.86 5.44 3.51
C SER A 76 7.04 6.84 4.10
N GLU A 77 7.86 7.69 3.47
CA GLU A 77 8.01 9.08 3.89
C GLU A 77 6.69 9.87 3.79
N ARG A 78 5.91 9.67 2.71
CA ARG A 78 4.59 10.30 2.56
C ARG A 78 3.66 9.91 3.70
N LEU A 79 3.67 8.63 4.10
CA LEU A 79 2.92 8.16 5.26
C LEU A 79 3.36 8.87 6.54
N LEU A 80 4.67 8.96 6.82
CA LEU A 80 5.19 9.67 7.99
C LEU A 80 4.78 11.14 8.01
N ARG A 81 4.86 11.83 6.87
CA ARG A 81 4.40 13.23 6.73
C ARG A 81 2.91 13.34 7.09
N ARG A 82 2.07 12.42 6.60
CA ARG A 82 0.63 12.38 6.94
C ARG A 82 0.39 12.14 8.44
N LEU A 83 1.10 11.19 9.05
CA LEU A 83 0.98 10.90 10.48
C LEU A 83 1.40 12.10 11.33
N ARG A 84 2.49 12.79 10.96
CA ARG A 84 2.94 14.02 11.63
C ARG A 84 1.87 15.12 11.54
N ASN A 85 1.29 15.35 10.37
CA ASN A 85 0.22 16.34 10.21
C ASN A 85 -1.00 16.02 11.09
N LEU A 86 -1.36 14.74 11.22
CA LEU A 86 -2.43 14.30 12.13
C LEU A 86 -2.06 14.55 13.61
N GLN A 87 -0.81 14.31 14.00
CA GLN A 87 -0.34 14.57 15.37
C GLN A 87 -0.39 16.06 15.71
N ASP A 88 0.04 16.92 14.78
CA ASP A 88 0.01 18.36 14.94
C ASP A 88 -1.45 18.87 15.05
N ALA A 89 -2.35 18.34 14.21
CA ALA A 89 -3.78 18.64 14.27
C ALA A 89 -4.44 18.17 15.58
N ALA A 90 -4.14 16.94 16.03
CA ALA A 90 -4.65 16.39 17.29
C ALA A 90 -4.14 17.20 18.50
N SER A 91 -2.87 17.62 18.47
CA SER A 91 -2.27 18.47 19.50
C SER A 91 -2.91 19.86 19.52
N ALA A 92 -3.15 20.45 18.35
CA ALA A 92 -3.85 21.73 18.24
C ALA A 92 -5.29 21.65 18.78
N LEU A 93 -6.01 20.57 18.48
CA LEU A 93 -7.36 20.33 18.97
C LEU A 93 -7.38 20.10 20.49
N THR A 94 -6.41 19.36 21.02
CA THR A 94 -6.22 19.17 22.47
C THR A 94 -6.03 20.53 23.17
N ARG A 95 -5.09 21.36 22.69
CA ARG A 95 -4.87 22.71 23.25
C ARG A 95 -6.12 23.57 23.21
N ARG A 96 -6.90 23.54 22.12
CA ARG A 96 -8.18 24.29 22.03
C ARG A 96 -9.18 23.81 23.08
N LEU A 97 -9.32 22.50 23.27
CA LEU A 97 -10.22 21.93 24.28
C LEU A 97 -9.78 22.22 25.72
N GLU A 98 -8.47 22.38 25.97
CA GLU A 98 -7.93 22.78 27.28
C GLU A 98 -8.10 24.29 27.52
N GLN A 99 -7.81 25.14 26.53
CA GLN A 99 -7.96 26.59 26.64
C GLN A 99 -9.40 27.01 26.92
N LEU A 100 -10.36 26.39 26.23
CA LEU A 100 -11.77 26.61 26.49
C LEU A 100 -12.21 26.08 27.88
N ALA A 101 -11.37 25.34 28.62
CA ALA A 101 -11.71 24.69 29.90
C ALA A 101 -11.22 25.51 31.10
N LEU A 102 -10.41 26.54 30.86
CA LEU A 102 -10.22 27.60 31.83
C LEU A 102 -11.53 28.41 31.87
N PRO A 103 -12.22 28.51 33.02
CA PRO A 103 -13.25 29.54 33.17
C PRO A 103 -12.59 30.90 32.89
N PRO A 104 -13.28 31.85 32.23
CA PRO A 104 -12.75 33.20 32.14
C PRO A 104 -12.45 33.64 33.58
N ALA A 105 -11.21 34.04 33.85
CA ALA A 105 -10.88 34.67 35.10
C ALA A 105 -11.72 35.95 35.16
N ASP A 106 -12.77 35.95 35.99
CA ASP A 106 -13.65 37.10 36.20
C ASP A 106 -12.78 38.31 36.58
N PRO A 107 -12.66 39.33 35.74
CA PRO A 107 -12.03 40.57 36.10
C PRO A 107 -13.16 41.56 36.37
N GLN A 108 -13.96 41.35 37.42
CA GLN A 108 -14.81 42.36 38.06
C GLN A 108 -15.63 41.77 39.22
N SER A 109 -14.95 41.52 40.33
CA SER A 109 -15.56 41.70 41.65
C SER A 109 -15.46 43.19 42.03
N SER A 110 -16.41 44.01 41.59
CA SER A 110 -16.69 45.30 42.20
C SER A 110 -18.14 45.70 41.95
N GLU A 111 -18.89 45.74 43.05
CA GLU A 111 -19.97 46.69 43.33
C GLU A 111 -21.19 46.72 42.38
N HIS A 112 -22.28 46.08 42.77
CA HIS A 112 -23.41 46.80 43.39
C HIS A 112 -24.54 45.84 43.80
N ALA A 113 -25.07 46.11 44.99
CA ALA A 113 -26.18 45.42 45.63
C ALA A 113 -27.54 45.74 44.97
N ALA A 114 -28.34 44.69 44.76
CA ALA A 114 -29.80 44.46 44.93
C ALA A 114 -30.83 45.65 44.95
N PRO A 115 -32.17 45.43 44.83
CA PRO A 115 -32.93 44.17 44.60
C PRO A 115 -34.10 44.24 43.58
N ASP A 116 -34.63 43.05 43.28
CA ASP A 116 -36.02 42.65 42.99
C ASP A 116 -37.06 43.64 42.43
N SER A 117 -37.66 43.27 41.28
CA SER A 117 -39.11 43.35 41.09
C SER A 117 -39.62 42.45 39.93
N THR A 118 -40.35 41.41 40.32
CA THR A 118 -41.69 41.04 39.83
C THR A 118 -42.02 41.01 38.33
N SER A 119 -42.37 39.79 37.89
CA SER A 119 -43.68 39.46 37.30
C SER A 119 -44.06 39.91 35.87
N ALA A 120 -44.26 38.86 35.05
CA ALA A 120 -45.46 38.62 34.25
C ALA A 120 -45.68 39.35 32.90
N ARG A 121 -45.57 38.54 31.84
CA ARG A 121 -46.57 38.30 30.77
C ARG A 121 -47.29 39.50 30.12
N ARG A 122 -47.02 39.71 28.82
CA ARG A 122 -48.01 39.66 27.70
C ARG A 122 -47.31 39.89 26.35
N ALA A 123 -47.49 38.98 25.39
CA ALA A 123 -48.30 39.13 24.17
C ALA A 123 -47.75 40.19 23.20
N GLN A 124 -47.04 39.79 22.15
CA GLN A 124 -47.53 39.43 20.80
C GLN A 124 -47.93 40.63 19.93
N ALA A 125 -47.57 40.49 18.64
CA ALA A 125 -47.84 41.34 17.48
C ALA A 125 -46.90 42.56 17.35
N SER A 126 -46.29 42.85 16.20
CA SER A 126 -46.50 42.37 14.84
C SER A 126 -45.47 42.99 13.89
N LYS A 127 -45.28 42.28 12.78
CA LYS A 127 -45.24 42.79 11.39
C LYS A 127 -43.94 43.35 10.79
N ASP A 128 -43.83 42.94 9.52
CA ASP A 128 -43.15 43.53 8.38
C ASP A 128 -41.61 43.41 8.39
N GLY A 129 -40.97 42.89 7.35
CA GLY A 129 -41.43 42.45 6.04
C GLY A 129 -40.21 42.11 5.18
N THR A 130 -40.49 41.65 3.96
CA THR A 130 -39.60 41.80 2.78
C THR A 130 -38.57 40.69 2.54
N GLU A 131 -39.01 39.68 1.77
CA GLU A 131 -38.25 38.96 0.71
C GLU A 131 -37.78 39.92 -0.41
N PRO A 132 -37.16 39.51 -1.55
CA PRO A 132 -36.17 38.47 -1.88
C PRO A 132 -35.04 38.99 -2.82
N SER A 133 -34.03 38.16 -3.13
CA SER A 133 -33.34 38.11 -4.45
C SER A 133 -32.55 36.78 -4.49
N ALA A 134 -32.74 35.78 -5.36
CA ALA A 134 -32.91 35.72 -6.81
C ALA A 134 -31.73 36.32 -7.59
N PHE A 135 -30.80 35.47 -8.03
CA PHE A 135 -30.16 35.56 -9.34
C PHE A 135 -29.74 34.16 -9.81
N ALA A 136 -30.09 33.90 -11.07
CA ALA A 136 -29.89 32.68 -11.84
C ALA A 136 -28.79 32.89 -12.89
N ASP A 137 -28.65 31.85 -13.72
CA ASP A 137 -28.04 31.74 -15.07
C ASP A 137 -26.69 31.00 -15.08
N ASP A 138 -26.64 29.74 -15.53
CA ASP A 138 -26.64 29.24 -16.93
C ASP A 138 -25.34 29.58 -17.67
N ASP A 139 -24.55 28.56 -18.05
CA ASP A 139 -24.43 28.16 -19.47
C ASP A 139 -23.48 26.96 -19.68
N LYS A 140 -24.00 26.01 -20.48
CA LYS A 140 -23.41 25.24 -21.59
C LYS A 140 -22.33 24.15 -21.44
N VAL A 141 -22.72 23.04 -22.06
CA VAL A 141 -21.99 21.86 -22.51
C VAL A 141 -21.88 21.96 -24.04
N SER A 142 -20.74 21.58 -24.63
CA SER A 142 -20.65 21.14 -26.03
C SER A 142 -19.40 20.29 -26.26
N ASP A 143 -19.60 19.17 -26.98
CA ASP A 143 -18.76 18.57 -28.04
C ASP A 143 -17.32 18.08 -27.70
N THR A 144 -16.77 16.96 -28.21
CA THR A 144 -17.17 15.99 -29.25
C THR A 144 -16.27 14.75 -29.15
N PHE A 145 -16.76 13.58 -29.58
CA PHE A 145 -16.01 12.34 -29.82
C PHE A 145 -15.63 12.22 -31.32
N ALA A 146 -14.42 11.78 -31.62
CA ALA A 146 -13.95 11.12 -32.86
C ALA A 146 -12.65 10.35 -32.47
N ALA A 147 -12.60 9.01 -32.45
CA ALA A 147 -12.51 8.06 -33.56
C ALA A 147 -11.24 8.26 -34.40
N ASP A 148 -10.28 7.34 -34.29
CA ASP A 148 -9.57 6.75 -35.43
C ASP A 148 -8.95 5.40 -35.02
N ASP A 149 -9.35 4.40 -35.82
CA ASP A 149 -8.85 3.03 -35.88
C ASP A 149 -7.43 3.01 -36.49
N ASP A 150 -6.65 1.98 -36.16
CA ASP A 150 -5.92 1.23 -37.19
C ASP A 150 -5.45 -0.13 -36.62
N GLU A 151 -6.21 -1.17 -36.99
CA GLU A 151 -5.76 -2.55 -37.04
C GLU A 151 -4.82 -2.73 -38.23
N VAL A 152 -3.70 -3.43 -38.03
CA VAL A 152 -3.09 -4.24 -39.08
C VAL A 152 -2.78 -5.62 -38.55
N SER A 153 -3.56 -6.60 -39.03
CA SER A 153 -3.20 -8.00 -39.06
C SER A 153 -2.16 -8.22 -40.16
N ASP A 154 -1.17 -9.08 -39.93
CA ASP A 154 -0.92 -10.13 -40.92
C ASP A 154 -0.35 -11.41 -40.29
N THR A 155 -1.05 -12.49 -40.59
CA THR A 155 -0.67 -13.90 -40.42
C THR A 155 0.28 -14.32 -41.54
N PHE A 156 1.14 -15.32 -41.27
CA PHE A 156 1.66 -16.43 -42.13
C PHE A 156 3.09 -16.75 -41.63
N ALA A 157 3.30 -17.88 -40.95
CA ALA A 157 3.49 -19.25 -41.44
C ALA A 157 4.98 -19.65 -41.33
N ALA A 158 5.16 -20.89 -40.86
CA ALA A 158 6.42 -21.50 -40.48
C ALA A 158 7.40 -21.67 -41.64
N ASP A 159 8.69 -21.52 -41.33
CA ASP A 159 9.74 -22.39 -41.87
C ASP A 159 10.77 -22.61 -40.75
N ASP A 160 11.03 -23.89 -40.47
CA ASP A 160 12.12 -24.37 -39.64
C ASP A 160 13.45 -23.98 -40.32
N ASP A 161 14.29 -23.21 -39.62
CA ASP A 161 15.72 -23.20 -39.91
C ASP A 161 16.52 -23.07 -38.61
N GLU A 162 17.37 -24.08 -38.43
CA GLU A 162 18.24 -24.36 -37.32
C GLU A 162 19.40 -23.34 -37.30
N VAL A 163 19.31 -22.28 -36.48
CA VAL A 163 20.40 -21.29 -36.37
C VAL A 163 20.64 -20.85 -34.93
N SER A 164 21.83 -21.20 -34.45
CA SER A 164 22.68 -20.49 -33.47
C SER A 164 22.00 -19.67 -32.36
N ASP A 165 22.16 -20.18 -31.14
CA ASP A 165 21.86 -19.53 -29.85
C ASP A 165 22.64 -18.21 -29.68
N THR A 166 22.10 -17.13 -30.24
CA THR A 166 22.45 -15.73 -29.96
C THR A 166 21.17 -15.04 -29.55
N SER A 167 21.13 -14.51 -28.32
CA SER A 167 19.92 -13.91 -27.78
C SER A 167 19.50 -12.67 -28.60
N GLU A 168 18.20 -12.34 -28.64
CA GLU A 168 17.73 -11.13 -29.34
C GLU A 168 18.44 -9.85 -28.83
N GLU A 169 18.90 -9.86 -27.57
CA GLU A 169 19.72 -8.81 -26.97
C GLU A 169 21.12 -8.70 -27.60
N ASP A 170 21.75 -9.83 -27.95
CA ASP A 170 23.07 -9.85 -28.60
C ASP A 170 23.00 -9.25 -30.01
N VAL A 171 21.95 -9.58 -30.77
CA VAL A 171 21.73 -9.07 -32.14
C VAL A 171 21.42 -7.56 -32.13
N LEU A 172 20.66 -7.08 -31.15
CA LEU A 172 20.41 -5.64 -30.96
C LEU A 172 21.69 -4.90 -30.58
N ALA A 173 22.50 -5.46 -29.69
CA ALA A 173 23.78 -4.89 -29.28
C ALA A 173 24.79 -4.82 -30.45
N GLU A 174 24.86 -5.85 -31.30
CA GLU A 174 25.70 -5.84 -32.50
C GLU A 174 25.29 -4.76 -33.50
N ARG A 175 23.99 -4.55 -33.71
CA ARG A 175 23.46 -3.50 -34.60
C ARG A 175 23.68 -2.10 -34.06
N GLU A 176 23.54 -1.89 -32.75
CA GLU A 176 23.91 -0.63 -32.09
C GLU A 176 25.42 -0.34 -32.23
N ASN A 177 26.26 -1.36 -32.04
CA ASN A 177 27.70 -1.25 -32.23
C ASN A 177 28.08 -0.87 -33.67
N GLU A 178 27.39 -1.44 -34.66
CA GLU A 178 27.64 -1.15 -36.07
C GLU A 178 27.19 0.26 -36.46
N ALA A 179 26.05 0.73 -35.95
CA ALA A 179 25.58 2.10 -36.14
C ALA A 179 26.52 3.14 -35.47
N VAL A 180 27.05 2.83 -34.29
CA VAL A 180 28.06 3.67 -33.61
C VAL A 180 29.35 3.72 -34.43
N ALA A 181 29.82 2.58 -34.95
CA ALA A 181 31.01 2.53 -35.80
C ALA A 181 30.84 3.33 -37.10
N LEU A 182 29.67 3.26 -37.73
CA LEU A 182 29.34 4.03 -38.94
C LEU A 182 29.33 5.54 -38.66
N LYS A 183 28.70 5.98 -37.56
CA LYS A 183 28.70 7.38 -37.09
C LYS A 183 30.11 7.89 -36.78
N ARG A 184 30.97 7.09 -36.15
CA ARG A 184 32.37 7.45 -35.90
C ARG A 184 33.13 7.65 -37.20
N LEU A 185 32.98 6.72 -38.15
CA LEU A 185 33.67 6.79 -39.44
C LEU A 185 33.23 8.01 -40.26
N HIS A 186 31.94 8.33 -40.26
CA HIS A 186 31.39 9.55 -40.86
C HIS A 186 31.94 10.82 -40.17
N ARG A 187 31.89 10.92 -38.83
CA ARG A 187 32.44 12.06 -38.08
C ARG A 187 33.95 12.26 -38.34
N ARG A 188 34.71 11.17 -38.46
CA ARG A 188 36.14 11.20 -38.81
C ARG A 188 36.37 11.77 -40.21
N LEU A 189 35.64 11.25 -41.20
CA LEU A 189 35.73 11.71 -42.58
C LEU A 189 35.27 13.17 -42.72
N ALA A 190 34.20 13.56 -42.03
CA ALA A 190 33.70 14.93 -42.01
C ALA A 190 34.73 15.94 -41.49
N ARG A 191 35.52 15.57 -40.47
CA ARG A 191 36.61 16.41 -39.95
C ARG A 191 37.83 16.47 -40.87
N LEU A 192 38.07 15.40 -41.65
CA LEU A 192 39.20 15.31 -42.58
C LEU A 192 38.94 15.99 -43.93
N LEU A 193 37.68 16.01 -44.38
CA LEU A 193 37.27 16.44 -45.71
C LEU A 193 36.42 17.72 -45.71
N HIS A 194 36.26 18.40 -44.56
CA HIS A 194 35.43 19.60 -44.46
C HIS A 194 35.85 20.68 -45.47
N PRO A 195 34.91 21.30 -46.22
CA PRO A 195 35.22 22.28 -47.25
C PRO A 195 35.90 23.56 -46.73
N ASP A 196 35.77 23.88 -45.44
CA ASP A 196 36.52 24.98 -44.80
C ASP A 196 38.04 24.72 -44.71
N LEU A 197 38.50 23.52 -45.08
CA LEU A 197 39.91 23.17 -45.18
C LEU A 197 40.52 23.54 -46.56
N ALA A 198 39.71 24.00 -47.52
CA ALA A 198 40.13 24.32 -48.88
C ALA A 198 40.99 25.58 -49.02
N GLN A 199 41.92 25.57 -49.98
CA GLN A 199 42.87 26.67 -50.27
C GLN A 199 42.43 27.54 -51.45
N SER A 200 41.65 27.00 -52.39
CA SER A 200 41.08 27.70 -53.55
C SER A 200 39.61 27.31 -53.74
N ASP A 201 38.87 28.09 -54.53
CA ASP A 201 37.49 27.75 -54.88
C ASP A 201 37.40 26.38 -55.60
N GLU A 202 38.44 25.98 -56.32
CA GLU A 202 38.55 24.68 -57.00
C GLU A 202 38.74 23.52 -56.00
N GLU A 203 39.62 23.68 -55.01
CA GLU A 203 39.80 22.70 -53.93
C GLU A 203 38.57 22.63 -53.02
N ARG A 204 37.89 23.76 -52.82
CA ARG A 204 36.63 23.83 -52.08
C ARG A 204 35.55 23.03 -52.76
N THR A 205 35.41 23.20 -54.08
CA THR A 205 34.49 22.41 -54.91
C THR A 205 34.81 20.91 -54.86
N ARG A 206 36.11 20.54 -54.82
CA ARG A 206 36.55 19.14 -54.68
C ARG A 206 36.20 18.56 -53.30
N LEU A 207 36.48 19.28 -52.21
CA LEU A 207 36.14 18.86 -50.84
C LEU A 207 34.63 18.82 -50.61
N ASP A 208 33.87 19.77 -51.16
CA ASP A 208 32.40 19.74 -51.19
C ASP A 208 31.88 18.48 -51.87
N SER A 209 32.45 18.11 -53.03
CA SER A 209 32.06 16.88 -53.74
C SER A 209 32.40 15.60 -52.97
N LEU A 210 33.53 15.59 -52.24
CA LEU A 210 33.94 14.47 -51.40
C LEU A 210 33.07 14.37 -50.14
N MET A 211 32.73 15.49 -49.51
CA MET A 211 31.79 15.49 -48.38
C MET A 211 30.39 15.09 -48.78
N ALA A 212 29.89 15.54 -49.94
CA ALA A 212 28.61 15.09 -50.46
C ALA A 212 28.59 13.56 -50.61
N ARG A 213 29.66 12.95 -51.13
CA ARG A 213 29.78 11.49 -51.23
C ARG A 213 29.85 10.78 -49.88
N VAL A 214 30.55 11.36 -48.90
CA VAL A 214 30.60 10.84 -47.53
C VAL A 214 29.23 10.91 -46.85
N ASN A 215 28.49 11.99 -47.05
CA ASN A 215 27.14 12.15 -46.51
C ASN A 215 26.17 11.15 -47.14
N VAL A 216 26.20 10.98 -48.47
CA VAL A 216 25.38 9.98 -49.18
C VAL A 216 25.70 8.55 -48.72
N ALA A 217 26.98 8.21 -48.55
CA ALA A 217 27.38 6.88 -48.06
C ALA A 217 26.92 6.64 -46.62
N TYR A 218 26.94 7.66 -45.75
CA TYR A 218 26.44 7.57 -44.39
C TYR A 218 24.90 7.46 -44.32
N GLU A 219 24.17 8.26 -45.11
CA GLU A 219 22.70 8.16 -45.22
C GLU A 219 22.25 6.79 -45.74
N ALA A 220 23.04 6.17 -46.62
CA ALA A 220 22.79 4.84 -47.16
C ALA A 220 23.25 3.69 -46.22
N GLY A 221 23.90 3.99 -45.10
CA GLY A 221 24.45 2.95 -44.21
C GLY A 221 25.67 2.21 -44.79
N ASP A 222 26.30 2.72 -45.86
CA ASP A 222 27.35 2.02 -46.61
C ASP A 222 28.72 2.21 -45.96
N ARG A 223 29.00 1.35 -44.98
CA ARG A 223 30.28 1.29 -44.25
C ARG A 223 31.47 1.09 -45.18
N THR A 224 31.34 0.22 -46.17
CA THR A 224 32.45 -0.15 -47.07
C THR A 224 32.92 1.02 -47.91
N THR A 225 31.97 1.83 -48.41
CA THR A 225 32.29 3.05 -49.16
C THR A 225 32.96 4.10 -48.28
N LEU A 226 32.52 4.26 -47.02
CA LEU A 226 33.18 5.15 -46.07
C LEU A 226 34.63 4.69 -45.74
N GLU A 227 34.86 3.38 -45.53
CA GLU A 227 36.19 2.82 -45.26
C GLU A 227 37.14 2.99 -46.47
N LEU A 228 36.62 2.81 -47.69
CA LEU A 228 37.36 3.07 -48.94
C LEU A 228 37.75 4.53 -49.09
N ILE A 229 36.85 5.47 -48.78
CA ILE A 229 37.15 6.91 -48.79
C ILE A 229 38.21 7.23 -47.72
N ALA A 230 38.10 6.66 -46.52
CA ALA A 230 39.06 6.86 -45.43
C ALA A 230 40.47 6.35 -45.79
N ALA A 231 40.57 5.17 -46.40
CA ALA A 231 41.83 4.61 -46.89
C ALA A 231 42.47 5.51 -47.95
N LYS A 232 41.66 6.07 -48.85
CA LYS A 232 42.13 6.96 -49.92
C LYS A 232 42.61 8.32 -49.40
N VAL A 233 41.98 8.84 -48.34
CA VAL A 233 42.42 10.07 -47.65
C VAL A 233 43.70 9.84 -46.82
N GLY A 234 43.83 8.67 -46.17
CA GLY A 234 45.01 8.28 -45.39
C GLY A 234 46.27 7.96 -46.21
N ALA A 235 46.11 7.57 -47.48
CA ALA A 235 47.20 7.29 -48.41
C ALA A 235 47.93 8.54 -48.94
N GLY A 236 47.48 9.74 -48.57
CA GLY A 236 48.16 11.00 -48.89
C GLY A 236 47.93 11.43 -50.35
N ASP A 237 46.73 11.91 -50.66
CA ASP A 237 46.43 12.39 -52.01
C ASP A 237 46.72 13.90 -52.15
N THR A 238 47.94 14.17 -52.62
CA THR A 238 48.39 15.25 -53.53
C THR A 238 48.16 16.72 -53.14
N THR A 239 49.17 17.32 -52.51
CA THR A 239 49.55 18.73 -52.69
C THR A 239 50.90 18.81 -53.42
N ASP A 240 51.07 18.08 -54.53
CA ASP A 240 52.35 17.98 -55.26
C ASP A 240 52.73 19.24 -56.06
N SER A 241 51.93 20.31 -56.01
CA SER A 241 52.14 21.56 -56.76
C SER A 241 52.41 22.80 -55.89
N LEU A 242 52.60 22.66 -54.58
CA LEU A 242 52.76 23.78 -53.63
C LEU A 242 54.21 23.99 -53.22
N THR A 243 54.58 25.25 -52.94
CA THR A 243 55.85 25.56 -52.27
C THR A 243 55.84 25.07 -50.83
N ASP A 244 57.02 24.79 -50.25
CA ASP A 244 57.14 24.31 -48.87
C ASP A 244 56.55 25.30 -47.85
N GLU A 245 56.54 26.61 -48.15
CA GLU A 245 55.94 27.66 -47.32
C GLU A 245 54.41 27.61 -47.33
N GLU A 246 53.79 27.39 -48.49
CA GLU A 246 52.33 27.25 -48.64
C GLU A 246 51.83 25.95 -47.98
N ARG A 247 52.59 24.86 -48.10
CA ARG A 247 52.32 23.58 -47.41
C ARG A 247 52.36 23.73 -45.90
N LEU A 248 53.35 24.46 -45.37
CA LEU A 248 53.46 24.72 -43.94
C LEU A 248 52.28 25.55 -43.42
N ALA A 249 51.92 26.65 -44.10
CA ALA A 249 50.79 27.49 -43.72
C ALA A 249 49.44 26.72 -43.74
N HIS A 250 49.27 25.80 -44.69
CA HIS A 250 48.11 24.91 -44.75
C HIS A 250 48.06 23.95 -43.55
N LEU A 251 49.17 23.27 -43.25
CA LEU A 251 49.25 22.37 -42.09
C LEU A 251 48.98 23.12 -40.78
N GLU A 252 49.50 24.33 -40.61
CA GLU A 252 49.26 25.16 -39.42
C GLU A 252 47.79 25.57 -39.26
N ARG A 253 47.10 25.94 -40.35
CA ARG A 253 45.66 26.24 -40.32
C ARG A 253 44.85 25.02 -39.90
N ARG A 254 45.17 23.85 -40.46
CA ARG A 254 44.50 22.58 -40.18
C ARG A 254 44.74 22.11 -38.73
N ILE A 255 45.97 22.24 -38.25
CA ILE A 255 46.33 22.03 -36.83
C ILE A 255 45.50 22.92 -35.92
N ARG A 256 45.30 24.21 -36.27
CA ARG A 256 44.51 25.15 -35.45
C ARG A 256 43.05 24.71 -35.31
N ILE A 257 42.40 24.37 -36.42
CA ILE A 257 40.99 23.92 -36.44
C ILE A 257 40.83 22.62 -35.64
N LEU A 258 41.69 21.63 -35.90
CA LEU A 258 41.64 20.33 -35.21
C LEU A 258 42.00 20.44 -33.72
N SER A 259 42.87 21.39 -33.35
CA SER A 259 43.17 21.67 -31.94
C SER A 259 41.94 22.21 -31.19
N THR A 260 41.13 23.06 -31.83
CA THR A 260 39.85 23.53 -31.27
C THR A 260 38.87 22.37 -31.13
N ALA A 261 38.76 21.49 -32.13
CA ALA A 261 37.93 20.29 -32.04
C ALA A 261 38.38 19.36 -30.91
N ALA A 262 39.69 19.15 -30.75
CA ALA A 262 40.24 18.33 -29.68
C ALA A 262 39.98 18.97 -28.31
N HIS A 263 40.05 20.29 -28.20
CA HIS A 263 39.67 20.99 -26.97
C HIS A 263 38.19 20.78 -26.63
N SER A 264 37.30 20.89 -27.62
CA SER A 264 35.87 20.64 -27.44
C SER A 264 35.58 19.19 -27.01
N LEU A 265 36.22 18.20 -27.62
CA LEU A 265 36.06 16.80 -27.20
C LEU A 265 36.59 16.55 -25.80
N ARG A 266 37.75 17.12 -25.42
CA ARG A 266 38.23 17.03 -24.04
C ARG A 266 37.23 17.62 -23.05
N GLN A 267 36.61 18.76 -23.38
CA GLN A 267 35.53 19.34 -22.57
C GLN A 267 34.29 18.43 -22.51
N GLN A 268 33.88 17.82 -23.61
CA GLN A 268 32.74 16.88 -23.63
C GLN A 268 33.00 15.65 -22.77
N ARG A 269 34.19 15.06 -22.88
CA ARG A 269 34.62 13.95 -22.02
C ARG A 269 34.58 14.33 -20.54
N GLU A 270 35.15 15.50 -20.21
CA GLU A 270 35.15 15.98 -18.81
C GLU A 270 33.72 16.25 -18.32
N SER A 271 32.87 16.83 -19.18
CA SER A 271 31.45 17.01 -18.89
C SER A 271 30.75 15.69 -18.60
N LEU A 272 30.99 14.63 -19.40
CA LEU A 272 30.44 13.30 -19.17
C LEU A 272 30.92 12.71 -17.84
N ARG A 273 32.23 12.80 -17.55
CA ARG A 273 32.80 12.33 -16.27
C ARG A 273 32.27 13.10 -15.05
N SER A 274 31.89 14.36 -15.22
CA SER A 274 31.32 15.17 -14.14
C SER A 274 29.85 14.88 -13.81
N THR A 275 29.17 14.06 -14.63
CA THR A 275 27.75 13.72 -14.41
C THR A 275 27.53 12.93 -13.12
N ALA A 276 26.29 12.91 -12.61
CA ALA A 276 25.93 12.08 -11.46
C ALA A 276 26.07 10.58 -11.79
N THR A 277 25.63 10.15 -12.97
CA THR A 277 25.74 8.76 -13.45
C THR A 277 27.19 8.30 -13.51
N ALA A 278 28.11 9.15 -14.01
CA ALA A 278 29.54 8.83 -14.04
C ALA A 278 30.13 8.62 -12.64
N ARG A 279 29.80 9.49 -11.68
CA ARG A 279 30.24 9.34 -10.29
C ARG A 279 29.73 8.05 -9.64
N LEU A 280 28.47 7.69 -9.90
CA LEU A 280 27.89 6.44 -9.41
C LEU A 280 28.52 5.21 -10.08
N HIS A 281 28.76 5.27 -11.38
CA HIS A 281 29.43 4.20 -12.13
C HIS A 281 30.88 4.00 -11.67
N GLU A 282 31.63 5.08 -11.42
CA GLU A 282 32.99 5.02 -10.87
C GLU A 282 33.00 4.40 -9.46
N GLU A 283 32.06 4.77 -8.59
CA GLU A 283 31.89 4.16 -7.27
C GLU A 283 31.57 2.66 -7.38
N ALA A 284 30.62 2.30 -8.24
CA ALA A 284 30.22 0.91 -8.47
C ALA A 284 31.39 0.08 -9.02
N SER A 285 32.14 0.62 -9.99
CA SER A 285 33.32 -0.03 -10.56
C SER A 285 34.42 -0.23 -9.51
N ARG A 286 34.64 0.75 -8.63
CA ARG A 286 35.62 0.64 -7.54
C ARG A 286 35.25 -0.48 -6.57
N ARG A 287 33.97 -0.58 -6.17
CA ARG A 287 33.49 -1.65 -5.30
C ARG A 287 33.55 -3.02 -5.98
N ALA A 288 33.20 -3.08 -7.27
CA ALA A 288 33.30 -4.31 -8.06
C ALA A 288 34.75 -4.82 -8.14
N ALA A 289 35.74 -3.93 -8.27
CA ALA A 289 37.17 -4.30 -8.24
C ALA A 289 37.61 -4.90 -6.89
N GLU A 290 36.89 -4.60 -5.81
CA GLU A 290 37.09 -5.18 -4.48
C GLU A 290 36.23 -6.44 -4.23
N GLY A 291 35.48 -6.91 -5.24
CA GLY A 291 34.58 -8.05 -5.15
C GLY A 291 33.24 -7.75 -4.45
N ARG A 292 32.86 -6.46 -4.37
CA ARG A 292 31.63 -5.99 -3.71
C ARG A 292 30.61 -5.51 -4.75
N ASP A 293 29.33 -5.70 -4.47
CA ASP A 293 28.22 -5.28 -5.34
C ASP A 293 27.59 -4.00 -4.79
N TYR A 294 27.84 -2.88 -5.46
CA TYR A 294 27.31 -1.57 -5.08
C TYR A 294 25.77 -1.52 -5.09
N LEU A 295 25.10 -2.12 -6.07
CA LEU A 295 23.65 -2.06 -6.18
C LEU A 295 22.99 -2.89 -5.06
N ALA A 296 23.57 -4.07 -4.75
CA ALA A 296 23.11 -4.89 -3.63
C ALA A 296 23.33 -4.19 -2.28
N GLU A 297 24.48 -3.54 -2.08
CA GLU A 297 24.77 -2.75 -0.87
C GLU A 297 23.79 -1.58 -0.73
N THR A 298 23.54 -0.80 -1.79
CA THR A 298 22.56 0.30 -1.76
C THR A 298 21.14 -0.20 -1.48
N ARG A 299 20.74 -1.35 -2.05
CA ARG A 299 19.43 -1.95 -1.72
C ARG A 299 19.34 -2.31 -0.25
N ALA A 300 20.39 -2.91 0.33
CA ALA A 300 20.42 -3.25 1.76
C ALA A 300 20.35 -2.00 2.65
N GLU A 301 21.06 -0.92 2.30
CA GLU A 301 20.98 0.38 2.99
C GLU A 301 19.55 0.94 2.97
N MET A 302 18.86 0.83 1.84
CA MET A 302 17.46 1.26 1.70
C MET A 302 16.49 0.37 2.49
N ASP A 303 16.72 -0.94 2.55
CA ASP A 303 15.92 -1.86 3.36
C ASP A 303 16.07 -1.54 4.86
N GLU A 304 17.27 -1.17 5.31
CA GLU A 304 17.50 -0.66 6.66
C GLU A 304 16.76 0.67 6.91
N GLU A 305 16.81 1.60 5.96
CA GLU A 305 16.05 2.86 6.02
C GLU A 305 14.54 2.58 6.12
N LEU A 306 14.00 1.69 5.29
CA LEU A 306 12.60 1.28 5.31
C LEU A 306 12.20 0.69 6.66
N HIS A 307 13.06 -0.13 7.26
CA HIS A 307 12.83 -0.66 8.60
C HIS A 307 12.74 0.46 9.64
N GLY A 308 13.64 1.45 9.57
CA GLY A 308 13.59 2.65 10.42
C GLY A 308 12.31 3.45 10.24
N LEU A 309 11.91 3.72 8.99
CA LEU A 309 10.68 4.44 8.65
C LEU A 309 9.42 3.71 9.17
N ALA A 310 9.39 2.38 9.08
CA ALA A 310 8.29 1.56 9.59
C ALA A 310 8.20 1.63 11.13
N GLN A 311 9.34 1.53 11.83
CA GLN A 311 9.39 1.68 13.29
C GLN A 311 8.88 3.06 13.73
N ASP A 312 9.30 4.12 13.04
CA ASP A 312 8.85 5.49 13.27
C ASP A 312 7.34 5.64 13.03
N ALA A 313 6.82 5.03 11.96
CA ALA A 313 5.40 5.03 11.65
C ALA A 313 4.60 4.38 12.78
N ARG A 314 4.99 3.17 13.21
CA ARG A 314 4.37 2.47 14.35
C ARG A 314 4.43 3.28 15.65
N ALA A 315 5.55 3.93 15.93
CA ALA A 315 5.68 4.81 17.10
C ALA A 315 4.69 5.98 17.04
N ARG A 316 4.50 6.59 15.87
CA ARG A 316 3.55 7.69 15.66
C ARG A 316 2.09 7.24 15.74
N LEU A 317 1.76 6.05 15.23
CA LEU A 317 0.44 5.44 15.40
C LEU A 317 0.09 5.31 16.88
N ARG A 318 0.98 4.74 17.70
CA ARG A 318 0.80 4.64 19.16
C ARG A 318 0.62 6.01 19.84
N GLN A 319 1.34 7.03 19.40
CA GLN A 319 1.17 8.40 19.92
C GLN A 319 -0.20 8.98 19.57
N LEU A 320 -0.69 8.75 18.35
CA LEU A 320 -2.02 9.19 17.91
C LEU A 320 -3.16 8.48 18.66
N GLU A 321 -3.01 7.19 18.97
CA GLU A 321 -3.96 6.47 19.84
C GLU A 321 -4.04 7.10 21.23
N ARG A 322 -2.89 7.42 21.84
CA ARG A 322 -2.84 8.13 23.12
C ARG A 322 -3.50 9.49 23.02
N ALA A 323 -3.25 10.24 21.94
CA ALA A 323 -3.92 11.51 21.69
C ALA A 323 -5.45 11.35 21.58
N ALA A 324 -5.95 10.30 20.91
CA ALA A 324 -7.37 10.00 20.81
C ALA A 324 -8.02 9.72 22.18
N ARG A 325 -7.32 8.99 23.06
CA ARG A 325 -7.75 8.74 24.44
C ARG A 325 -7.80 10.03 25.26
N THR A 326 -6.79 10.90 25.12
CA THR A 326 -6.76 12.22 25.76
C THR A 326 -7.93 13.10 25.31
N LEU A 327 -8.18 13.17 23.99
CA LEU A 327 -9.31 13.89 23.41
C LEU A 327 -10.65 13.36 23.91
N THR A 328 -10.79 12.03 24.01
CA THR A 328 -11.97 11.38 24.59
C THR A 328 -12.20 11.82 26.03
N SER A 329 -11.16 11.82 26.86
CA SER A 329 -11.23 12.24 28.26
C SER A 329 -11.64 13.70 28.40
N LEU A 330 -10.98 14.60 27.66
CA LEU A 330 -11.30 16.04 27.66
C LEU A 330 -12.74 16.31 27.21
N ARG A 331 -13.16 15.64 26.14
CA ARG A 331 -14.52 15.75 25.62
C ARG A 331 -15.57 15.25 26.62
N ASN A 332 -15.32 14.10 27.25
CA ASN A 332 -16.25 13.52 28.21
C ASN A 332 -16.35 14.37 29.48
N LYS A 333 -15.23 14.92 29.98
CA LYS A 333 -15.22 15.91 31.09
C LYS A 333 -16.11 17.12 30.79
N ARG A 334 -16.06 17.66 29.57
CA ARG A 334 -16.93 18.78 29.14
C ARG A 334 -18.39 18.37 29.00
N MET A 335 -18.66 17.21 28.43
CA MET A 335 -20.03 16.74 28.27
C MET A 335 -20.69 16.48 29.63
N SER A 336 -19.93 16.00 30.64
CA SER A 336 -20.45 15.87 32.00
C SER A 336 -20.76 17.21 32.67
N THR A 337 -20.03 18.29 32.34
CA THR A 337 -20.37 19.65 32.83
C THR A 337 -21.60 20.25 32.14
N LEU A 338 -22.00 19.72 30.97
CA LEU A 338 -23.16 20.20 30.19
C LEU A 338 -24.44 19.35 30.38
N ALA A 339 -24.33 18.12 30.89
CA ALA A 339 -25.43 17.16 30.91
C ALA A 339 -25.71 16.60 32.31
N GLU A 340 -26.41 17.37 33.15
CA GLU A 340 -27.11 16.84 34.33
C GLU A 340 -28.60 16.53 34.10
N ASN A 341 -29.16 16.83 32.92
CA ASN A 341 -30.59 16.62 32.67
C ASN A 341 -30.87 15.45 31.74
N GLY A 342 -31.19 14.30 32.34
CA GLY A 342 -31.90 13.22 31.66
C GLY A 342 -31.51 11.82 32.12
N LYS A 343 -32.06 11.37 33.25
CA LYS A 343 -32.12 9.93 33.59
C LYS A 343 -33.14 9.23 32.66
N GLY A 344 -32.77 9.08 31.39
CA GLY A 344 -33.46 8.21 30.46
C GLY A 344 -33.17 6.76 30.83
N ARG A 345 -34.12 6.09 31.48
CA ARG A 345 -34.08 4.65 31.74
C ARG A 345 -34.01 3.93 30.39
N LYS A 346 -32.81 3.54 29.95
CA LYS A 346 -32.61 2.78 28.70
C LYS A 346 -33.10 1.36 28.93
N LEU A 347 -34.40 1.14 28.76
CA LEU A 347 -34.95 -0.19 28.59
C LEU A 347 -34.30 -0.80 27.34
N ARG A 348 -33.77 -2.02 27.49
CA ARG A 348 -33.43 -2.86 26.35
C ARG A 348 -34.74 -3.14 25.62
N ALA A 349 -34.89 -2.61 24.41
CA ALA A 349 -35.93 -3.08 23.52
C ALA A 349 -35.43 -4.42 22.97
N PHE A 350 -35.90 -5.50 23.58
CA PHE A 350 -35.88 -6.81 22.94
C PHE A 350 -36.74 -6.69 21.68
N ASP A 351 -36.14 -6.88 20.51
CA ASP A 351 -36.87 -6.95 19.24
C ASP A 351 -37.01 -8.43 18.84
N PRO A 352 -38.11 -9.10 19.24
CA PRO A 352 -38.37 -10.49 18.89
C PRO A 352 -38.52 -10.71 17.38
N VAL A 353 -38.69 -9.64 16.58
CA VAL A 353 -38.95 -9.70 15.14
C VAL A 353 -37.64 -9.72 14.35
N LEU A 354 -36.59 -8.99 14.78
CA LEU A 354 -35.24 -9.03 14.18
C LEU A 354 -34.54 -10.40 14.25
N GLU A 355 -35.13 -11.40 14.92
CA GLU A 355 -34.55 -12.73 15.12
C GLU A 355 -34.95 -13.76 14.05
N SER A 356 -36.02 -13.51 13.30
CA SER A 356 -36.41 -14.41 12.21
C SER A 356 -35.39 -14.33 11.06
N PRO A 357 -34.92 -15.47 10.51
CA PRO A 357 -34.11 -15.48 9.29
C PRO A 357 -34.72 -14.62 8.15
N LEU A 358 -36.06 -14.61 8.05
CA LEU A 358 -36.79 -13.80 7.06
C LEU A 358 -36.68 -12.29 7.33
N VAL A 359 -36.68 -11.87 8.59
CA VAL A 359 -36.55 -10.45 8.93
C VAL A 359 -35.12 -9.98 8.71
N ARG A 360 -34.12 -10.83 8.99
CA ARG A 360 -32.73 -10.56 8.62
C ARG A 360 -32.59 -10.34 7.11
N GLN A 361 -33.25 -11.17 6.29
CA GLN A 361 -33.32 -10.99 4.83
C GLN A 361 -34.06 -9.70 4.44
N GLY A 362 -35.12 -9.34 5.14
CA GLY A 362 -35.87 -8.09 4.94
C GLY A 362 -35.04 -6.82 5.21
N VAL A 363 -34.30 -6.80 6.32
CA VAL A 363 -33.37 -5.70 6.66
C VAL A 363 -32.29 -5.56 5.59
N LEU A 364 -31.70 -6.67 5.14
CA LEU A 364 -30.72 -6.67 4.04
C LEU A 364 -31.28 -6.11 2.73
N ARG A 365 -32.56 -6.36 2.44
CA ARG A 365 -33.23 -5.80 1.25
C ARG A 365 -33.43 -4.29 1.41
N LEU A 366 -33.78 -3.83 2.60
CA LEU A 366 -33.95 -2.40 2.91
C LEU A 366 -32.61 -1.65 2.87
N GLU A 367 -31.54 -2.22 3.43
CA GLU A 367 -30.17 -1.68 3.34
C GLU A 367 -29.73 -1.54 1.87
N ARG A 368 -30.00 -2.56 1.04
CA ARG A 368 -29.77 -2.52 -0.41
C ARG A 368 -30.49 -1.39 -1.13
N GLN A 369 -31.75 -1.18 -0.80
CA GLN A 369 -32.56 -0.10 -1.38
C GLN A 369 -32.02 1.27 -0.99
N ARG A 370 -31.52 1.41 0.25
CA ARG A 370 -31.01 2.66 0.80
C ARG A 370 -29.53 2.93 0.49
N ALA A 371 -28.79 1.95 -0.05
CA ALA A 371 -27.38 2.13 -0.38
C ALA A 371 -27.16 3.26 -1.38
N THR A 372 -26.14 4.08 -1.15
CA THR A 372 -25.77 5.17 -2.05
C THR A 372 -25.08 4.63 -3.31
N PRO A 373 -25.03 5.38 -4.43
CA PRO A 373 -24.28 4.98 -5.61
C PRO A 373 -22.80 4.68 -5.29
N ALA A 374 -22.17 5.49 -4.43
CA ALA A 374 -20.79 5.28 -3.98
C ALA A 374 -20.61 3.95 -3.23
N ALA A 375 -21.57 3.58 -2.36
CA ALA A 375 -21.52 2.31 -1.65
C ALA A 375 -21.70 1.10 -2.59
N ARG A 376 -22.58 1.20 -3.61
CA ARG A 376 -22.75 0.14 -4.62
C ARG A 376 -21.49 -0.01 -5.49
N GLU A 377 -20.87 1.10 -5.83
CA GLU A 377 -19.65 1.11 -6.62
C GLU A 377 -18.47 0.51 -5.85
N LEU A 378 -18.29 0.88 -4.58
CA LEU A 378 -17.30 0.23 -3.73
C LEU A 378 -17.60 -1.27 -3.58
N ALA A 379 -18.86 -1.66 -3.43
CA ALA A 379 -19.21 -3.08 -3.33
C ALA A 379 -18.75 -3.86 -4.56
N ARG A 380 -19.03 -3.38 -5.79
CA ARG A 380 -18.54 -3.99 -7.03
C ARG A 380 -17.01 -4.08 -7.08
N ARG A 381 -16.32 -2.99 -6.72
CA ARG A 381 -14.85 -3.00 -6.67
C ARG A 381 -14.31 -4.04 -5.69
N LEU A 382 -14.92 -4.22 -4.51
CA LEU A 382 -14.52 -5.28 -3.58
C LEU A 382 -14.73 -6.68 -4.16
N GLU A 383 -15.75 -6.88 -4.99
CA GLU A 383 -15.98 -8.14 -5.71
C GLU A 383 -14.86 -8.38 -6.75
N ASP A 384 -14.48 -7.38 -7.53
CA ASP A 384 -13.43 -7.50 -8.55
C ASP A 384 -12.03 -7.66 -7.92
N THR A 385 -11.77 -6.96 -6.81
CA THR A 385 -10.46 -6.94 -6.15
C THR A 385 -10.17 -8.18 -5.30
N VAL A 386 -11.19 -8.92 -4.84
CA VAL A 386 -10.96 -10.04 -3.88
C VAL A 386 -10.05 -11.14 -4.43
N SER A 387 -10.04 -11.35 -5.75
CA SER A 387 -9.18 -12.34 -6.40
C SER A 387 -7.80 -11.77 -6.78
N GLN A 388 -7.70 -10.46 -7.04
CA GLN A 388 -6.47 -9.82 -7.53
C GLN A 388 -5.60 -9.33 -6.36
N GLU A 389 -6.21 -8.65 -5.39
CA GLU A 389 -5.53 -8.07 -4.23
C GLU A 389 -6.35 -8.33 -2.95
N PRO A 390 -6.45 -9.60 -2.50
CA PRO A 390 -7.29 -10.00 -1.37
C PRO A 390 -6.98 -9.22 -0.08
N TRP A 391 -5.74 -8.77 0.08
CA TRP A 391 -5.29 -7.97 1.23
C TRP A 391 -6.02 -6.63 1.36
N GLN A 392 -6.38 -5.99 0.23
CA GLN A 392 -7.16 -4.76 0.25
C GLN A 392 -8.58 -5.00 0.77
N VAL A 393 -9.17 -6.14 0.38
CA VAL A 393 -10.49 -6.55 0.84
C VAL A 393 -10.43 -6.91 2.34
N SER A 394 -9.40 -7.62 2.79
CA SER A 394 -9.15 -7.88 4.22
C SER A 394 -9.08 -6.59 5.05
N LEU A 395 -8.25 -5.62 4.65
CA LEU A 395 -8.14 -4.34 5.36
C LEU A 395 -9.48 -3.58 5.37
N THR A 396 -10.22 -3.64 4.27
CA THR A 396 -11.55 -3.00 4.18
C THR A 396 -12.54 -3.64 5.14
N LEU A 397 -12.55 -4.97 5.22
CA LEU A 397 -13.41 -5.74 6.12
C LEU A 397 -13.01 -5.52 7.58
N MET A 398 -11.72 -5.49 7.90
CA MET A 398 -11.22 -5.15 9.24
C MET A 398 -11.68 -3.75 9.66
N ALA A 399 -11.55 -2.74 8.78
CA ALA A 399 -12.01 -1.38 9.04
C ALA A 399 -13.52 -1.33 9.25
N PHE A 400 -14.27 -2.00 8.39
CA PHE A 400 -15.71 -2.13 8.54
C PHE A 400 -16.11 -2.78 9.87
N PHE A 401 -15.49 -3.90 10.26
CA PHE A 401 -15.82 -4.57 11.51
C PHE A 401 -15.41 -3.75 12.74
N ALA A 402 -14.28 -3.04 12.71
CA ALA A 402 -13.91 -2.11 13.77
C ALA A 402 -14.96 -1.01 13.97
N GLU A 403 -15.54 -0.50 12.88
CA GLU A 403 -16.59 0.52 12.93
C GLU A 403 -17.96 -0.06 13.32
N ALA A 404 -18.36 -1.17 12.71
CA ALA A 404 -19.64 -1.86 12.93
C ALA A 404 -19.76 -2.41 14.36
N ALA A 405 -18.63 -2.81 14.96
CA ALA A 405 -18.59 -3.29 16.33
C ALA A 405 -19.00 -2.23 17.36
N GLY A 406 -19.04 -0.95 16.97
CA GLY A 406 -19.40 0.15 17.86
C GLY A 406 -18.30 0.50 18.85
N ARG A 407 -17.58 -0.48 19.42
CA ARG A 407 -16.26 -0.46 20.09
C ARG A 407 -15.37 -1.47 19.37
N PRO A 408 -14.11 -1.15 19.02
CA PRO A 408 -13.27 -2.12 18.32
C PRO A 408 -13.08 -3.38 19.18
N PRO A 409 -13.16 -4.58 18.60
CA PRO A 409 -12.82 -5.82 19.31
C PRO A 409 -11.32 -5.84 19.67
N PRO A 410 -10.88 -6.71 20.61
CA PRO A 410 -9.48 -6.79 21.03
C PRO A 410 -8.46 -6.96 19.88
N GLY A 411 -8.84 -7.62 18.78
CA GLY A 411 -7.97 -7.74 17.60
C GLY A 411 -7.82 -6.44 16.79
N LEU A 412 -8.61 -5.39 17.04
CA LEU A 412 -8.66 -4.16 16.23
C LEU A 412 -8.66 -2.87 17.07
N ASP A 413 -8.35 -2.96 18.36
CA ASP A 413 -8.42 -1.84 19.31
C ASP A 413 -7.13 -1.01 19.41
N SER A 414 -6.04 -1.51 18.81
CA SER A 414 -4.75 -0.83 18.70
C SER A 414 -4.08 -1.14 17.37
N SER A 415 -3.19 -0.25 16.91
CA SER A 415 -2.38 -0.45 15.69
C SER A 415 -1.51 -1.69 15.74
N GLU A 416 -1.09 -2.11 16.94
CA GLU A 416 -0.35 -3.35 17.16
C GLU A 416 -1.24 -4.57 16.95
N SER A 417 -2.43 -4.59 17.57
CA SER A 417 -3.43 -5.64 17.35
C SER A 417 -3.81 -5.74 15.86
N TRP A 418 -3.96 -4.59 15.18
CA TRP A 418 -4.21 -4.54 13.73
C TRP A 418 -3.10 -5.20 12.92
N ALA A 419 -1.84 -4.87 13.21
CA ALA A 419 -0.68 -5.46 12.55
C ALA A 419 -0.67 -6.97 12.77
N GLU A 420 -0.80 -7.43 14.02
CA GLU A 420 -0.87 -8.86 14.35
C GLU A 420 -1.98 -9.59 13.57
N ARG A 421 -3.19 -9.04 13.53
CA ARG A 421 -4.32 -9.68 12.83
C ARG A 421 -4.17 -9.67 11.33
N TYR A 422 -3.59 -8.62 10.77
CA TYR A 422 -3.28 -8.58 9.35
C TYR A 422 -2.19 -9.58 8.98
N GLU A 423 -1.12 -9.69 9.77
CA GLU A 423 -0.04 -10.65 9.53
C GLU A 423 -0.53 -12.10 9.64
N LEU A 424 -1.39 -12.40 10.62
CA LEU A 424 -2.04 -13.71 10.71
C LEU A 424 -2.86 -14.03 9.45
N LEU A 425 -3.64 -13.07 8.93
CA LEU A 425 -4.38 -13.28 7.68
C LEU A 425 -3.44 -13.47 6.49
N ARG A 426 -2.33 -12.73 6.45
CA ARG A 426 -1.30 -12.85 5.42
C ARG A 426 -0.71 -14.27 5.38
N GLU A 427 -0.35 -14.81 6.54
CA GLU A 427 0.21 -16.15 6.70
C GLU A 427 -0.83 -17.25 6.39
N LEU A 428 -2.10 -17.02 6.72
CA LEU A 428 -3.17 -18.01 6.54
C LEU A 428 -3.54 -18.21 5.06
N ASP A 429 -3.80 -17.13 4.33
CA ASP A 429 -4.43 -17.23 3.00
C ASP A 429 -4.12 -16.05 2.05
N MET A 430 -3.06 -15.28 2.29
CA MET A 430 -2.58 -14.20 1.39
C MET A 430 -1.05 -14.03 1.38
N PRO A 431 -0.25 -15.07 1.07
CA PRO A 431 1.22 -15.03 1.21
C PRO A 431 1.92 -13.96 0.35
N GLU A 432 1.33 -13.58 -0.79
CA GLU A 432 1.84 -12.55 -1.70
C GLU A 432 1.49 -11.12 -1.25
N ALA A 433 0.71 -10.96 -0.17
CA ALA A 433 0.33 -9.64 0.30
C ALA A 433 1.53 -8.86 0.88
N PRO A 434 1.54 -7.52 0.74
CA PRO A 434 2.53 -6.69 1.40
C PRO A 434 2.44 -6.85 2.92
N SER A 435 3.54 -6.59 3.63
CA SER A 435 3.52 -6.48 5.10
C SER A 435 2.54 -5.38 5.55
N PHE A 436 2.08 -5.43 6.81
CA PHE A 436 1.15 -4.42 7.31
C PHE A 436 1.69 -2.98 7.12
N ASP A 437 2.97 -2.76 7.40
CA ASP A 437 3.58 -1.43 7.27
C ASP A 437 3.58 -0.95 5.82
N GLU A 438 3.94 -1.84 4.88
CA GLU A 438 3.91 -1.51 3.45
C GLU A 438 2.47 -1.26 2.96
N ALA A 439 1.50 -2.05 3.43
CA ALA A 439 0.09 -1.89 3.11
C ALA A 439 -0.44 -0.51 3.56
N LEU A 440 0.02 0.02 4.70
CA LEU A 440 -0.32 1.37 5.15
C LEU A 440 0.22 2.48 4.22
N THR A 441 1.28 2.21 3.45
CA THR A 441 1.82 3.18 2.48
C THR A 441 1.02 3.20 1.17
N ARG A 442 0.21 2.17 0.91
CA ARG A 442 -0.52 1.92 -0.36
C ARG A 442 -2.02 1.74 -0.11
N LEU A 443 -2.58 2.48 0.86
CA LEU A 443 -3.98 2.30 1.24
C LEU A 443 -4.96 2.53 0.07
N PRO A 444 -5.98 1.66 -0.09
CA PRO A 444 -7.07 1.89 -1.03
C PRO A 444 -7.77 3.24 -0.80
N ARG A 445 -8.26 3.88 -1.86
CA ARG A 445 -8.83 5.25 -1.82
C ARG A 445 -10.01 5.43 -0.87
N HIS A 446 -10.74 4.34 -0.57
CA HIS A 446 -11.86 4.32 0.36
C HIS A 446 -11.46 4.11 1.83
N LEU A 447 -10.18 3.84 2.09
CA LEU A 447 -9.63 3.71 3.44
C LEU A 447 -8.76 4.91 3.79
N GLU A 448 -8.75 5.23 5.09
CA GLU A 448 -7.87 6.26 5.62
C GLU A 448 -7.39 5.93 7.04
N LEU A 449 -6.17 6.36 7.35
CA LEU A 449 -5.73 6.55 8.72
C LEU A 449 -6.18 7.93 9.18
N GLY A 450 -6.98 7.96 10.25
CA GLY A 450 -7.59 9.21 10.70
C GLY A 450 -8.14 9.13 12.12
N MET A 451 -8.68 10.26 12.58
CA MET A 451 -9.40 10.36 13.84
C MET A 451 -10.88 10.59 13.59
N ARG A 452 -11.77 9.88 14.28
CA ARG A 452 -13.23 10.02 14.15
C ARG A 452 -13.89 10.17 15.50
N ALA A 453 -14.72 11.20 15.63
CA ALA A 453 -15.55 11.41 16.81
C ALA A 453 -16.79 10.50 16.76
N MET A 454 -16.83 9.51 17.63
CA MET A 454 -17.98 8.63 17.86
C MET A 454 -18.86 9.19 18.99
N LYS A 455 -20.03 8.59 19.27
CA LYS A 455 -20.94 9.10 20.31
C LYS A 455 -20.28 9.29 21.68
N LYS A 456 -19.42 8.38 22.13
CA LYS A 456 -18.81 8.38 23.48
C LYS A 456 -17.28 8.50 23.52
N GLU A 457 -16.62 8.51 22.37
CA GLU A 457 -15.17 8.64 22.29
C GLU A 457 -14.70 9.22 20.96
N VAL A 458 -13.43 9.63 20.92
CA VAL A 458 -12.68 9.92 19.71
C VAL A 458 -11.79 8.72 19.46
N ARG A 459 -11.88 8.16 18.26
CA ARG A 459 -11.05 7.04 17.82
C ARG A 459 -9.96 7.50 16.88
N PHE A 460 -8.86 6.78 16.90
CA PHE A 460 -7.83 6.83 15.89
C PHE A 460 -7.63 5.41 15.34
N GLY A 461 -7.41 5.29 14.04
CA GLY A 461 -7.11 4.01 13.40
C GLY A 461 -7.41 4.03 11.91
N LEU A 462 -7.33 2.85 11.29
CA LEU A 462 -7.77 2.64 9.92
C LEU A 462 -9.30 2.56 9.87
N GLN A 463 -9.91 3.35 8.99
CA GLN A 463 -11.36 3.48 8.88
C GLN A 463 -11.77 3.68 7.42
N LEU A 464 -13.05 3.47 7.12
CA LEU A 464 -13.63 3.89 5.86
C LEU A 464 -13.67 5.41 5.82
N ARG A 465 -13.24 6.00 4.71
CA ARG A 465 -13.14 7.45 4.53
C ARG A 465 -14.47 8.17 4.81
N ASP A 466 -15.55 7.64 4.26
CA ASP A 466 -16.89 8.22 4.41
C ASP A 466 -17.84 7.21 5.08
N ALA A 467 -18.68 7.70 5.98
CA ALA A 467 -19.63 6.86 6.71
C ALA A 467 -20.66 6.17 5.80
N GLU A 468 -20.97 6.74 4.64
CA GLU A 468 -21.87 6.14 3.65
C GLU A 468 -21.31 4.85 3.03
N LEU A 469 -19.99 4.71 3.00
CA LEU A 469 -19.31 3.52 2.45
C LEU A 469 -19.51 2.29 3.34
N LEU A 470 -19.93 2.45 4.60
CA LEU A 470 -20.26 1.32 5.48
C LEU A 470 -21.31 0.39 4.86
N ALA A 471 -22.23 0.93 4.06
CA ALA A 471 -23.25 0.13 3.38
C ALA A 471 -22.68 -0.76 2.26
N ALA A 472 -21.47 -0.49 1.76
CA ALA A 472 -20.85 -1.26 0.68
C ALA A 472 -20.51 -2.69 1.11
N VAL A 473 -19.97 -2.87 2.32
CA VAL A 473 -19.50 -4.19 2.78
C VAL A 473 -20.65 -5.21 2.92
N PRO A 474 -21.81 -4.89 3.54
CA PRO A 474 -22.97 -5.77 3.53
C PRO A 474 -23.47 -6.17 2.13
N LEU A 475 -23.24 -5.34 1.12
CA LEU A 475 -23.56 -5.66 -0.28
C LEU A 475 -22.55 -6.66 -0.85
N ALA A 476 -21.26 -6.35 -0.71
CA ALA A 476 -20.17 -7.19 -1.23
C ALA A 476 -20.15 -8.59 -0.59
N LEU A 477 -20.43 -8.69 0.72
CA LEU A 477 -20.54 -9.96 1.45
C LEU A 477 -21.67 -10.89 0.97
N GLN A 478 -22.47 -10.50 -0.02
CA GLN A 478 -23.43 -11.40 -0.68
C GLN A 478 -22.78 -12.26 -1.76
N ARG A 479 -21.56 -11.91 -2.20
CA ARG A 479 -20.75 -12.77 -3.08
C ARG A 479 -19.95 -13.76 -2.29
N ALA A 480 -19.81 -14.96 -2.85
CA ALA A 480 -19.16 -16.08 -2.18
C ALA A 480 -17.72 -15.75 -1.79
N ASP A 481 -16.94 -15.19 -2.71
CA ASP A 481 -15.51 -14.92 -2.50
C ASP A 481 -15.27 -13.85 -1.42
N VAL A 482 -16.05 -12.75 -1.46
CA VAL A 482 -15.98 -11.71 -0.42
C VAL A 482 -16.51 -12.23 0.91
N ALA A 483 -17.54 -13.10 0.90
CA ALA A 483 -18.07 -13.71 2.11
C ALA A 483 -17.05 -14.67 2.75
N GLU A 484 -16.32 -15.45 1.95
CA GLU A 484 -15.21 -16.28 2.40
C GLU A 484 -14.13 -15.45 3.06
N ARG A 485 -13.71 -14.36 2.40
CA ARG A 485 -12.78 -13.40 2.97
C ARG A 485 -13.29 -12.80 4.29
N GLY A 486 -14.59 -12.49 4.36
CA GLY A 486 -15.27 -12.07 5.59
C GLY A 486 -15.22 -13.11 6.71
N ARG A 487 -15.31 -14.40 6.39
CA ARG A 487 -15.15 -15.50 7.37
C ARG A 487 -13.72 -15.54 7.91
N SER A 488 -12.71 -15.45 7.04
CA SER A 488 -11.29 -15.38 7.45
C SER A 488 -11.04 -14.18 8.37
N VAL A 489 -11.55 -12.99 8.02
CA VAL A 489 -11.36 -11.81 8.88
C VAL A 489 -12.04 -11.98 10.24
N LEU A 490 -13.27 -12.50 10.29
CA LEU A 490 -13.97 -12.71 11.57
C LEU A 490 -13.28 -13.74 12.47
N SER A 491 -12.61 -14.75 11.91
CA SER A 491 -11.95 -15.80 12.70
C SER A 491 -10.75 -15.28 13.50
N VAL A 492 -10.15 -14.15 13.08
CA VAL A 492 -8.97 -13.58 13.74
C VAL A 492 -9.27 -12.44 14.74
N LEU A 493 -10.52 -11.98 14.87
CA LEU A 493 -10.84 -10.80 15.70
C LEU A 493 -10.90 -11.08 17.22
N GLY A 494 -10.90 -12.35 17.60
CA GLY A 494 -11.00 -12.79 18.98
C GLY A 494 -9.78 -12.45 19.85
N PRO A 495 -9.91 -12.52 21.18
CA PRO A 495 -8.76 -12.54 22.07
C PRO A 495 -8.00 -13.86 21.90
N GLN A 496 -6.67 -13.78 21.90
CA GLN A 496 -5.79 -14.94 21.88
C GLN A 496 -5.66 -15.51 23.29
N GLU A 497 -6.08 -16.75 23.49
CA GLU A 497 -6.01 -17.44 24.78
C GLU A 497 -5.71 -18.93 24.57
N GLN A 498 -4.99 -19.54 25.51
CA GLN A 498 -4.80 -20.98 25.54
C GLN A 498 -6.09 -21.70 25.96
N CYS A 499 -6.57 -22.64 25.15
CA CYS A 499 -7.78 -23.40 25.42
C CYS A 499 -7.65 -24.27 26.67
N LYS A 500 -8.56 -24.11 27.66
CA LYS A 500 -8.58 -24.95 28.87
C LYS A 500 -8.88 -26.43 28.61
N ARG A 501 -9.40 -26.80 27.44
CA ARG A 501 -9.77 -28.18 27.09
C ARG A 501 -8.73 -28.85 26.21
N CYS A 502 -8.42 -28.26 25.04
CA CYS A 502 -7.48 -28.87 24.10
C CYS A 502 -6.02 -28.40 24.30
N GLY A 503 -5.78 -27.36 25.11
CA GLY A 503 -4.42 -26.85 25.37
C GLY A 503 -3.84 -25.96 24.28
N GLU A 504 -4.50 -25.85 23.12
CA GLU A 504 -4.05 -25.06 21.98
C GLU A 504 -4.21 -23.55 22.20
N GLU A 505 -3.26 -22.76 21.70
CA GLU A 505 -3.43 -21.31 21.58
C GLU A 505 -4.40 -20.97 20.43
N VAL A 506 -5.48 -20.28 20.75
CA VAL A 506 -6.54 -19.99 19.78
C VAL A 506 -7.07 -18.57 19.91
N LEU A 507 -7.59 -18.05 18.81
CA LEU A 507 -8.39 -16.81 18.80
C LEU A 507 -9.83 -17.18 19.13
N LEU A 508 -10.33 -16.71 20.26
CA LEU A 508 -11.65 -17.11 20.75
C LEU A 508 -12.78 -16.48 19.93
N GLN A 509 -13.72 -17.31 19.52
CA GLN A 509 -14.88 -16.87 18.77
C GLN A 509 -16.04 -16.53 19.72
N HIS A 510 -16.66 -15.38 19.51
CA HIS A 510 -17.87 -14.98 20.23
C HIS A 510 -19.12 -15.67 19.65
N LEU A 511 -20.02 -16.09 20.53
CA LEU A 511 -21.40 -16.42 20.19
C LEU A 511 -22.37 -16.12 21.35
N LEU A 512 -23.65 -16.03 21.04
CA LEU A 512 -24.71 -16.06 22.06
C LEU A 512 -25.07 -17.51 22.36
N ARG A 513 -24.66 -17.99 23.53
CA ARG A 513 -24.98 -19.35 24.00
C ARG A 513 -26.48 -19.53 24.10
N THR A 514 -27.16 -18.50 24.57
CA THR A 514 -28.62 -18.42 24.60
C THR A 514 -29.08 -17.04 24.13
N ARG A 515 -30.24 -17.03 23.47
CA ARG A 515 -30.93 -15.83 22.99
C ARG A 515 -32.45 -16.02 23.13
N GLY A 516 -33.19 -14.93 23.37
CA GLY A 516 -34.65 -14.93 23.47
C GLY A 516 -35.14 -14.77 24.91
N LEU A 517 -35.09 -15.85 25.70
CA LEU A 517 -35.49 -15.77 27.13
C LEU A 517 -34.46 -15.10 28.02
N ASP A 518 -33.18 -15.36 27.72
CA ASP A 518 -32.04 -14.73 28.35
C ASP A 518 -30.93 -14.61 27.30
N GLU A 519 -30.01 -13.68 27.51
CA GLU A 519 -28.88 -13.43 26.61
C GLU A 519 -27.57 -13.76 27.32
N LEU A 520 -27.16 -15.03 27.23
CA LEU A 520 -25.86 -15.48 27.73
C LEU A 520 -24.82 -15.45 26.61
N ASN A 521 -23.79 -14.64 26.77
CA ASN A 521 -22.67 -14.58 25.83
C ASN A 521 -21.64 -15.65 26.17
N GLY A 522 -20.89 -16.10 25.18
CA GLY A 522 -19.80 -17.06 25.34
C GLY A 522 -18.62 -16.76 24.42
N MET A 523 -17.43 -17.03 24.93
CA MET A 523 -16.18 -17.08 24.15
C MET A 523 -15.76 -18.53 24.03
N LEU A 524 -15.63 -19.03 22.80
CA LEU A 524 -15.38 -20.44 22.52
C LEU A 524 -14.06 -20.64 21.80
N CYS A 525 -13.44 -21.79 22.07
CA CYS A 525 -12.38 -22.31 21.24
C CYS A 525 -12.96 -22.79 19.90
N PRO A 526 -12.45 -22.30 18.75
CA PRO A 526 -12.94 -22.72 17.43
C PRO A 526 -12.61 -24.18 17.12
N LEU A 527 -11.56 -24.76 17.71
CA LEU A 527 -11.10 -26.11 17.39
C LEU A 527 -11.91 -27.21 18.09
N CYS A 528 -12.30 -26.99 19.35
CA CYS A 528 -12.96 -28.03 20.18
C CYS A 528 -14.30 -27.61 20.77
N ALA A 529 -14.83 -26.46 20.36
CA ALA A 529 -16.06 -25.84 20.84
C ALA A 529 -16.12 -25.63 22.38
N HIS A 530 -14.98 -25.70 23.08
CA HIS A 530 -14.96 -25.49 24.52
C HIS A 530 -15.26 -24.03 24.86
N VAL A 531 -16.18 -23.81 25.79
CA VAL A 531 -16.54 -22.47 26.25
C VAL A 531 -15.57 -22.03 27.34
N GLN A 532 -14.70 -21.08 26.99
CA GLN A 532 -13.70 -20.52 27.89
C GLN A 532 -14.30 -19.65 28.98
N LYS A 533 -15.26 -18.81 28.57
CA LYS A 533 -15.90 -17.80 29.41
C LYS A 533 -17.37 -17.66 29.00
N SER A 534 -18.23 -17.38 29.97
CA SER A 534 -19.62 -17.02 29.73
C SER A 534 -20.00 -15.84 30.61
N TYR A 535 -20.77 -14.90 30.06
CA TYR A 535 -21.06 -13.65 30.75
C TYR A 535 -22.38 -13.03 30.26
N TRP A 536 -22.97 -12.21 31.12
CA TRP A 536 -24.11 -11.38 30.78
C TRP A 536 -23.65 -9.94 30.57
N LEU A 537 -24.19 -9.28 29.55
CA LEU A 537 -23.98 -7.86 29.35
C LEU A 537 -25.06 -7.07 30.10
N TYR A 538 -24.73 -5.84 30.52
CA TYR A 538 -25.69 -4.86 31.09
C TYR A 538 -26.02 -3.71 30.12
N SER A 539 -25.11 -3.42 29.17
CA SER A 539 -25.23 -2.37 28.16
C SER A 539 -25.69 -2.92 26.80
N ARG A 540 -25.72 -2.08 25.75
CA ARG A 540 -25.85 -2.56 24.36
C ARG A 540 -24.63 -3.39 23.98
N SER A 541 -24.80 -4.32 23.05
CA SER A 541 -23.69 -5.06 22.44
C SER A 541 -22.77 -4.07 21.73
N GLU A 542 -21.51 -4.06 22.14
CA GLU A 542 -20.41 -3.28 21.58
C GLU A 542 -19.19 -4.20 21.63
N GLY A 543 -18.26 -4.12 20.68
CA GLY A 543 -17.14 -5.06 20.60
C GLY A 543 -17.50 -6.26 19.72
N GLN A 544 -16.94 -7.42 20.05
CA GLN A 544 -17.11 -8.64 19.27
C GLN A 544 -18.58 -9.09 19.24
N GLU A 545 -19.35 -8.78 20.28
CA GLU A 545 -20.77 -9.11 20.40
C GLU A 545 -21.65 -8.37 19.38
N ALA A 546 -21.24 -7.17 18.97
CA ALA A 546 -21.93 -6.40 17.95
C ALA A 546 -21.72 -6.96 16.53
N LEU A 547 -20.71 -7.82 16.34
CA LEU A 547 -20.42 -8.45 15.05
C LEU A 547 -21.24 -9.72 14.80
N LEU A 548 -22.00 -10.19 15.79
CA LEU A 548 -22.79 -11.40 15.68
C LEU A 548 -23.76 -11.44 14.48
N PRO A 549 -24.45 -10.35 14.08
CA PRO A 549 -25.27 -10.36 12.87
C PRO A 549 -24.47 -10.70 11.60
N HIS A 550 -23.20 -10.32 11.56
CA HIS A 550 -22.28 -10.67 10.46
C HIS A 550 -21.80 -12.11 10.57
N ALA A 551 -21.47 -12.58 11.77
CA ALA A 551 -21.10 -13.98 12.00
C ALA A 551 -22.22 -14.96 11.58
N LEU A 552 -23.49 -14.65 11.92
CA LEU A 552 -24.65 -15.42 11.49
C LEU A 552 -24.86 -15.37 9.96
N ARG A 553 -24.65 -14.20 9.35
CA ARG A 553 -24.77 -14.00 7.89
C ARG A 553 -23.72 -14.80 7.13
N LEU A 554 -22.50 -14.83 7.65
CA LEU A 554 -21.35 -15.50 7.06
C LEU A 554 -21.23 -16.97 7.49
N HIS A 555 -22.20 -17.47 8.25
CA HIS A 555 -22.22 -18.85 8.74
C HIS A 555 -20.96 -19.26 9.53
N THR A 556 -20.24 -18.31 10.14
CA THR A 556 -19.20 -18.63 11.13
C THR A 556 -19.81 -19.04 12.46
N VAL A 557 -21.05 -18.63 12.71
CA VAL A 557 -21.91 -19.06 13.81
C VAL A 557 -23.26 -19.43 13.23
N VAL A 558 -23.86 -20.50 13.76
CA VAL A 558 -25.19 -20.98 13.36
C VAL A 558 -26.12 -21.04 14.56
N GLU A 559 -27.42 -20.83 14.33
CA GLU A 559 -28.42 -20.73 15.38
C GLU A 559 -29.50 -21.81 15.21
N GLN A 560 -29.81 -22.52 16.29
CA GLN A 560 -30.95 -23.44 16.40
C GLN A 560 -31.98 -22.88 17.36
N GLY A 561 -33.16 -22.54 16.83
CA GLY A 561 -34.31 -22.13 17.63
C GLY A 561 -35.06 -23.32 18.23
N VAL A 562 -35.42 -23.23 19.51
CA VAL A 562 -36.27 -24.17 20.25
C VAL A 562 -37.44 -23.41 20.84
N ARG A 563 -38.66 -23.81 20.52
CA ARG A 563 -39.89 -23.17 21.02
C ARG A 563 -40.31 -23.81 22.34
N LEU A 564 -40.47 -23.00 23.39
CA LEU A 564 -41.04 -23.36 24.68
C LEU A 564 -42.28 -22.51 24.94
N ALA A 565 -43.46 -23.14 25.04
CA ALA A 565 -44.74 -22.47 25.32
C ALA A 565 -44.99 -21.20 24.48
N GLY A 566 -44.63 -21.24 23.19
CA GLY A 566 -44.80 -20.12 22.25
C GLY A 566 -43.64 -19.12 22.21
N THR A 567 -42.68 -19.20 23.13
CA THR A 567 -41.45 -18.39 23.09
C THR A 567 -40.33 -19.16 22.39
N THR A 568 -39.61 -18.51 21.47
CA THR A 568 -38.43 -19.12 20.83
C THR A 568 -37.18 -18.78 21.63
N VAL A 569 -36.38 -19.81 21.91
CA VAL A 569 -35.05 -19.72 22.50
C VAL A 569 -34.04 -20.11 21.43
N GLY A 570 -33.12 -19.21 21.12
CA GLY A 570 -32.01 -19.48 20.19
C GLY A 570 -30.81 -20.03 20.94
N PHE A 571 -30.23 -21.12 20.42
CA PHE A 571 -28.92 -21.64 20.83
C PHE A 571 -27.96 -21.49 19.66
N GLN A 572 -26.79 -20.91 19.90
CA GLN A 572 -25.77 -20.77 18.86
C GLN A 572 -24.63 -21.76 19.03
N PHE A 573 -24.06 -22.14 17.89
CA PHE A 573 -23.06 -23.20 17.75
C PHE A 573 -22.05 -22.82 16.67
N LEU A 574 -20.90 -23.49 16.71
CA LEU A 574 -20.03 -23.57 15.54
C LEU A 574 -20.68 -24.45 14.46
N PRO A 575 -20.36 -24.25 13.16
CA PRO A 575 -20.93 -25.04 12.08
C PRO A 575 -20.72 -26.54 12.25
N GLU A 576 -19.51 -27.02 12.55
CA GLU A 576 -19.25 -28.46 12.70
C GLU A 576 -20.00 -29.03 13.92
N GLU A 577 -20.06 -28.26 15.01
CA GLU A 577 -20.80 -28.63 16.22
C GLU A 577 -22.30 -28.78 15.93
N ARG A 578 -22.86 -27.90 15.09
CA ARG A 578 -24.27 -27.98 14.70
C ARG A 578 -24.56 -29.18 13.82
N GLU A 579 -23.65 -29.57 12.95
CA GLU A 579 -23.82 -30.73 12.07
C GLU A 579 -23.84 -32.04 12.86
N ALA A 580 -23.01 -32.15 13.90
CA ALA A 580 -22.97 -33.29 14.81
C ALA A 580 -24.03 -33.27 15.92
N LEU A 581 -24.86 -32.23 16.00
CA LEU A 581 -25.77 -31.99 17.12
C LEU A 581 -26.90 -33.04 17.20
N THR A 582 -26.97 -33.76 18.33
CA THR A 582 -28.07 -34.68 18.64
C THR A 582 -29.16 -34.04 19.51
N ALA A 583 -30.34 -34.65 19.52
CA ALA A 583 -31.46 -34.18 20.35
C ALA A 583 -31.10 -34.20 21.85
N ALA A 584 -30.40 -35.23 22.33
CA ALA A 584 -29.94 -35.33 23.71
C ALA A 584 -28.96 -34.21 24.08
N GLN A 585 -28.00 -33.89 23.20
CA GLN A 585 -27.05 -32.79 23.44
C GLN A 585 -27.75 -31.44 23.52
N LEU A 586 -28.74 -31.18 22.66
CA LEU A 586 -29.51 -29.94 22.69
C LEU A 586 -30.39 -29.84 23.95
N LEU A 587 -31.01 -30.94 24.37
CA LEU A 587 -31.76 -30.99 25.64
C LEU A 587 -30.84 -30.76 26.84
N GLN A 588 -29.67 -31.39 26.88
CA GLN A 588 -28.70 -31.20 27.94
C GLN A 588 -28.26 -29.73 28.02
N ARG A 589 -28.01 -29.07 26.88
CA ARG A 589 -27.73 -27.62 26.86
C ARG A 589 -28.87 -26.79 27.42
N PHE A 590 -30.13 -27.13 27.12
CA PHE A 590 -31.27 -26.43 27.71
C PHE A 590 -31.28 -26.60 29.24
N VAL A 591 -30.99 -27.80 29.74
CA VAL A 591 -30.86 -28.07 31.18
C VAL A 591 -29.73 -27.22 31.79
N ASP A 592 -28.54 -27.30 31.23
CA ASP A 592 -27.32 -26.65 31.74
C ASP A 592 -27.41 -25.12 31.73
N LEU A 593 -28.15 -24.54 30.77
CA LEU A 593 -28.20 -23.08 30.57
C LEU A 593 -29.47 -22.43 31.11
N TYR A 594 -30.58 -23.16 31.23
CA TYR A 594 -31.87 -22.62 31.71
C TYR A 594 -32.44 -23.31 32.93
N LEU A 595 -32.26 -24.61 33.14
CA LEU A 595 -32.87 -25.26 34.29
C LEU A 595 -31.95 -25.18 35.51
N GLN A 596 -30.72 -25.65 35.38
CA GLN A 596 -29.76 -25.72 36.48
C GLN A 596 -29.36 -24.34 37.04
N PRO A 597 -28.97 -23.33 36.22
CA PRO A 597 -28.52 -22.03 36.75
C PRO A 597 -29.63 -21.26 37.47
N TYR A 598 -30.88 -21.55 37.12
CA TYR A 598 -32.04 -20.94 37.73
C TYR A 598 -32.70 -21.86 38.75
N GLY A 599 -32.14 -23.04 39.07
CA GLY A 599 -32.64 -23.97 40.08
C GLY A 599 -34.02 -24.57 39.80
N VAL A 600 -34.41 -24.69 38.52
CA VAL A 600 -35.70 -25.30 38.15
C VAL A 600 -35.58 -26.81 38.25
N GLU A 601 -36.32 -27.40 39.19
CA GLU A 601 -36.34 -28.84 39.44
C GLU A 601 -37.15 -29.56 38.36
N LEU A 602 -36.49 -29.94 37.27
CA LEU A 602 -37.07 -30.73 36.20
C LEU A 602 -36.04 -31.72 35.67
N GLU A 603 -36.31 -33.01 35.83
CA GLU A 603 -35.40 -34.05 35.36
C GLU A 603 -35.34 -34.12 33.83
N PRO A 604 -34.16 -34.34 33.23
CA PRO A 604 -34.00 -34.41 31.76
C PRO A 604 -34.91 -35.45 31.08
N VAL A 605 -35.27 -36.53 31.79
CA VAL A 605 -36.17 -37.59 31.28
C VAL A 605 -37.58 -37.09 30.93
N HIS A 606 -38.00 -35.99 31.54
CA HIS A 606 -39.31 -35.37 31.29
C HIS A 606 -39.29 -34.41 30.10
N LEU A 607 -38.13 -34.17 29.46
CA LEU A 607 -38.00 -33.27 28.34
C LEU A 607 -37.96 -34.04 27.02
N ARG A 608 -38.75 -33.58 26.04
CA ARG A 608 -38.74 -34.13 24.67
C ARG A 608 -38.64 -33.01 23.65
N LEU A 609 -37.81 -33.20 22.62
CA LEU A 609 -37.78 -32.34 21.45
C LEU A 609 -38.73 -32.89 20.38
N VAL A 610 -39.55 -32.01 19.82
CA VAL A 610 -40.51 -32.34 18.78
C VAL A 610 -40.20 -31.55 17.51
N GLN A 611 -40.06 -32.26 16.39
CA GLN A 611 -39.88 -31.69 15.05
C GLN A 611 -40.96 -32.21 14.12
N GLY A 612 -41.67 -31.31 13.42
CA GLY A 612 -42.74 -31.72 12.50
C GLY A 612 -43.85 -32.55 13.15
N GLY A 613 -44.09 -32.39 14.45
CA GLY A 613 -45.07 -33.15 15.22
C GLY A 613 -44.61 -34.50 15.77
N LYS A 614 -43.39 -34.96 15.43
CA LYS A 614 -42.80 -36.20 15.94
C LYS A 614 -41.76 -35.91 17.03
N ALA A 615 -41.78 -36.69 18.11
CA ALA A 615 -40.73 -36.65 19.12
C ALA A 615 -39.43 -37.23 18.53
N LEU A 616 -38.31 -36.58 18.80
CA LEU A 616 -36.98 -37.03 18.40
C LEU A 616 -36.42 -37.99 19.44
N GLU A 617 -35.82 -39.09 18.97
CA GLU A 617 -35.02 -39.99 19.79
C GLU A 617 -33.73 -39.29 20.27
N ALA A 618 -33.16 -39.74 21.38
CA ALA A 618 -31.99 -39.11 22.02
C ALA A 618 -30.80 -38.89 21.05
N GLU A 619 -30.44 -39.90 20.28
CA GLU A 619 -29.33 -39.89 19.32
C GLU A 619 -29.73 -39.37 17.93
N ALA A 620 -30.98 -38.96 17.73
CA ALA A 620 -31.42 -38.45 16.44
C ALA A 620 -30.71 -37.11 16.13
N PRO A 621 -30.19 -36.93 14.90
CA PRO A 621 -29.59 -35.66 14.48
C PRO A 621 -30.65 -34.57 14.43
N VAL A 622 -30.30 -33.36 14.84
CA VAL A 622 -31.22 -32.23 14.85
C VAL A 622 -31.34 -31.65 13.43
N GLY A 623 -32.47 -31.90 12.76
CA GLY A 623 -32.73 -31.38 11.41
C GLY A 623 -32.86 -29.86 11.34
N ARG A 624 -32.69 -29.27 10.15
CA ARG A 624 -32.94 -27.83 9.92
C ARG A 624 -34.45 -27.56 10.02
N GLY A 625 -34.88 -26.78 11.02
CA GLY A 625 -36.29 -26.41 11.17
C GLY A 625 -36.69 -25.98 12.58
N ALA A 626 -37.98 -25.68 12.75
CA ALA A 626 -38.54 -25.29 14.04
C ALA A 626 -38.65 -26.51 14.97
N LEU A 627 -37.97 -26.45 16.11
CA LEU A 627 -38.09 -27.44 17.19
C LEU A 627 -39.03 -26.91 18.26
N THR A 628 -39.77 -27.80 18.91
CA THR A 628 -40.59 -27.46 20.08
C THR A 628 -40.16 -28.34 21.24
N LEU A 629 -39.88 -27.71 22.38
CA LEU A 629 -39.67 -28.40 23.64
C LEU A 629 -41.04 -28.71 24.25
N LYS A 630 -41.30 -30.00 24.50
CA LYS A 630 -42.49 -30.48 25.21
C LYS A 630 -42.10 -31.22 26.47
N LEU A 631 -42.94 -31.13 27.49
CA LEU A 631 -42.81 -31.96 28.66
C LEU A 631 -43.57 -33.27 28.46
N ALA A 632 -43.03 -34.35 29.01
CA ALA A 632 -43.70 -35.63 29.08
C ALA A 632 -44.95 -35.49 29.98
N PRO A 633 -46.05 -36.23 29.69
CA PRO A 633 -47.28 -36.12 30.46
C PRO A 633 -47.11 -36.49 31.95
N GLU A 634 -46.04 -37.21 32.31
CA GLU A 634 -45.67 -37.57 33.68
C GLU A 634 -45.03 -36.40 34.46
N ALA A 635 -44.70 -35.29 33.80
CA ALA A 635 -44.15 -34.12 34.47
C ALA A 635 -45.22 -33.41 35.32
N ALA A 636 -44.90 -33.09 36.58
CA ALA A 636 -45.80 -32.37 37.49
C ALA A 636 -46.08 -30.90 37.09
N THR A 637 -45.44 -30.40 36.03
CA THR A 637 -45.48 -29.00 35.60
C THR A 637 -45.73 -28.92 34.10
N SER A 638 -46.48 -27.90 33.66
CA SER A 638 -46.71 -27.60 32.23
C SER A 638 -45.61 -26.73 31.61
N GLU A 639 -45.49 -26.74 30.27
CA GLU A 639 -44.52 -25.90 29.55
C GLU A 639 -44.69 -24.41 29.87
N LYS A 640 -45.93 -23.94 30.04
CA LYS A 640 -46.24 -22.54 30.37
C LYS A 640 -45.75 -22.17 31.76
N GLN A 641 -45.94 -23.05 32.74
CA GLN A 641 -45.47 -22.83 34.11
C GLN A 641 -43.94 -22.81 34.18
N VAL A 642 -43.26 -23.70 33.44
CA VAL A 642 -41.78 -23.67 33.34
C VAL A 642 -41.31 -22.34 32.74
N LEU A 643 -41.94 -21.89 31.64
CA LEU A 643 -41.62 -20.62 31.00
C LEU A 643 -41.79 -19.42 31.94
N GLU A 644 -42.92 -19.35 32.67
CA GLU A 644 -43.19 -18.28 33.63
C GLU A 644 -42.20 -18.28 34.78
N LEU A 645 -41.86 -19.47 35.30
CA LEU A 645 -40.86 -19.63 36.36
C LEU A 645 -39.48 -19.14 35.89
N LEU A 646 -39.05 -19.53 34.70
CA LEU A 646 -37.79 -19.08 34.10
C LEU A 646 -37.75 -17.56 33.95
N ARG A 647 -38.80 -16.96 33.38
CA ARG A 647 -38.90 -15.49 33.25
C ARG A 647 -38.77 -14.79 34.60
N SER A 648 -39.50 -15.27 35.61
CA SER A 648 -39.44 -14.71 36.96
C SER A 648 -38.04 -14.77 37.57
N ARG A 649 -37.32 -15.89 37.40
CA ARG A 649 -35.97 -16.07 37.94
C ARG A 649 -34.92 -15.28 37.16
N ILE A 650 -35.05 -15.19 35.82
CA ILE A 650 -34.20 -14.35 34.96
C ILE A 650 -34.31 -12.87 35.36
N GLU A 651 -35.53 -12.37 35.56
CA GLU A 651 -35.76 -10.99 35.98
C GLU A 651 -35.16 -10.66 37.36
N ARG A 652 -35.13 -11.65 38.27
CA ARG A 652 -34.59 -11.50 39.63
C ARG A 652 -33.09 -11.66 39.72
N ARG A 653 -32.42 -12.28 38.74
CA ARG A 653 -30.97 -12.56 38.78
C ARG A 653 -30.09 -11.34 39.11
N PHE A 654 -30.51 -10.15 38.68
CA PHE A 654 -29.75 -8.90 38.90
C PHE A 654 -30.33 -8.01 40.00
N ARG A 655 -31.38 -8.43 40.69
CA ARG A 655 -31.84 -7.73 41.90
C ARG A 655 -31.03 -8.30 43.06
N PRO A 656 -30.25 -7.50 43.80
CA PRO A 656 -29.69 -7.97 45.06
C PRO A 656 -30.88 -8.43 45.92
N ASP A 657 -30.79 -9.63 46.47
CA ASP A 657 -31.79 -10.11 47.43
C ASP A 657 -31.92 -9.04 48.52
N ALA A 658 -33.06 -8.36 48.58
CA ALA A 658 -33.40 -7.46 49.68
C ALA A 658 -33.68 -8.23 51.00
N THR A 659 -33.34 -9.52 51.02
CA THR A 659 -33.48 -10.45 52.11
C THR A 659 -32.27 -11.39 52.13
N ARG A 660 -31.14 -10.88 52.60
CA ARG A 660 -30.15 -11.67 53.34
C ARG A 660 -29.77 -10.89 54.58
#